data_AF-B0D2G0-F1
#
_entry.id   AF-B0D2G0-F1
#
_cell.length_a   1.000
_cell.length_b   1.000
_cell.length_c   1.000
_cell.angle_alpha   90.00
_cell.angle_beta   90.00
_cell.angle_gamma   90.00
#
_symmetry.space_group_name_H-M   'P 1'
#
loop_
_entity.id
_entity.type
_entity.pdbx_description
1 polymer ?
#
loop_
_entity_poly.entity_id
_entity_poly.type
_entity_poly.pdbx_seq_one_letter_code
_entity_poly.pdbx_strand_id
1 'polypeptide(L)'
;MYTFYSEATSAKKVFSFKKLPGNLNLPPDDHTSPAVFTILSKLNCGNPASMSFGPASGNGYGIGNVIRGWNIHIRWRFILDVPRFFDGYLYDVRRIALIQFHRSANQHLAPLFPGYWSSTLLACDGLQSSFGPGHCFVIYVINWIPDLFGIALDSHLNTVRRLSKIIVVMALTRPTTYHCINISTPRIVVMNWFTRVDPVKKEGQAKAYSAIQPTEVHTYESTIMIQSLSTSLNAVATNTAEPILNNPFLDNALQVLSQLSDVGKALPFISPAFVLLKVIVDIEQRAQDVDAKCNDLLERITFMLSHIPLLRTMEVMPATRQVIDRMIESLKQAAALITSYRRQSTVARRLSITNRDKFTTTAHSVNTCCQDLMLSLQIHQSSKIEILTRDIPIDDDDKAAETFVAEHGSLEAIQHDRELVKEFAQQQHLVMDDTVMDQLNANVTDIIQQNQARLEVILKDNVNSAVLDGFKGLVAELNAAESEQRFHCVQCDKEFTNATNRLKSCSFHRGEYDSWGQSYPCCGYVDTVDEWASVEDTNLEDDGVKKASVGQLLRWVSRGERLDEATILISVGTIWYTEPYYFNTFTAKEMETITRSVRLSRRTLIFRTSTSESEFAMAEWILSVSGKITGVRLTAKSATSTNPYVRVCPIDMAKGTKSGDIMTLSEGGMRSYTPASPYILPATIRAGPEISDIQVRPPRTNFKTKTSPALRVILKTMLDPPLKANPELASSKVDYFQGVVSMFNNNAAASNNPITIASASASYRLVGDPTYNPCEALKLTDRAELPITIEPRQSWSLKFEAAVPRSEEDVKLDVKWWNHAIVARHRPIRIKITLEDIEGEECSLVLEYVFKPYPFNKSGANDIGEFFFDDPLILQRHCIRVEKCDAGGTGVVKIAGNEIETKRLEKIVYRALKTGKTEVDLEIGQEKDYGTWEWAASALIDFFCRRVYAFKIMVKEGKSVEKKRLGCLGYVLCPPYGECVDKQRPISYATEFVKLAQLEPYPVQQIVTDDAFDDFKPVVPPKPIISPVSPTSPSAQPQVPGDPAQRLTSIDFNLSRIATALERLVSHVEGQVPPFG
;
A
#
# COMPACT_ATOMS: atom_id res chain seq x y z
N MET A 1 -12.02 25.44 -45.34
CA MET A 1 -11.06 25.23 -46.44
C MET A 1 -9.82 24.62 -45.83
N TYR A 2 -9.34 23.42 -46.16
CA TYR A 2 -9.87 22.24 -46.88
C TYR A 2 -9.25 21.06 -46.11
N THR A 3 -9.96 20.07 -45.53
CA THR A 3 -10.75 19.00 -46.16
C THR A 3 -10.03 18.28 -47.31
N PHE A 4 -9.54 17.06 -47.08
CA PHE A 4 -9.79 15.92 -47.99
C PHE A 4 -9.59 14.55 -47.28
N TYR A 5 -10.25 13.53 -47.84
CA TYR A 5 -10.26 12.12 -47.42
C TYR A 5 -9.23 11.27 -48.17
N SER A 6 -8.84 10.12 -47.60
CA SER A 6 -8.86 8.84 -48.34
C SER A 6 -9.00 7.63 -47.40
N GLU A 7 -9.92 6.73 -47.73
CA GLU A 7 -10.02 5.39 -47.13
C GLU A 7 -9.34 4.35 -48.03
N ALA A 8 -8.81 3.28 -47.46
CA ALA A 8 -8.54 2.03 -48.18
C ALA A 8 -8.63 0.84 -47.20
N THR A 9 -9.19 -0.29 -47.65
CA THR A 9 -9.59 -1.41 -46.77
C THR A 9 -8.99 -2.76 -47.17
N SER A 10 -9.12 -3.74 -46.26
CA SER A 10 -9.17 -5.20 -46.50
C SER A 10 -7.88 -6.06 -46.50
N ALA A 11 -7.58 -6.60 -45.31
CA ALA A 11 -7.49 -8.04 -45.01
C ALA A 11 -6.76 -9.05 -45.94
N LYS A 12 -5.82 -9.84 -45.36
CA LYS A 12 -5.97 -11.31 -45.21
C LYS A 12 -4.94 -12.04 -44.31
N LYS A 13 -5.48 -12.87 -43.41
CA LYS A 13 -5.06 -14.23 -42.96
C LYS A 13 -3.57 -14.65 -42.94
N VAL A 14 -3.10 -14.96 -41.72
CA VAL A 14 -2.72 -16.32 -41.22
C VAL A 14 -2.01 -17.29 -42.20
N PHE A 15 -0.78 -17.71 -41.86
CA PHE A 15 -0.43 -19.13 -41.58
C PHE A 15 0.88 -19.27 -40.77
N SER A 16 1.21 -20.49 -40.35
CA SER A 16 2.29 -20.84 -39.40
C SER A 16 3.22 -21.95 -39.92
N PHE A 17 4.52 -21.86 -39.59
CA PHE A 17 5.47 -22.98 -39.47
C PHE A 17 6.30 -22.73 -38.19
N LYS A 18 6.55 -23.66 -37.25
CA LYS A 18 6.93 -25.09 -37.24
C LYS A 18 8.46 -25.30 -37.37
N LYS A 19 8.99 -26.36 -36.73
CA LYS A 19 10.31 -26.38 -36.03
C LYS A 19 11.22 -27.54 -36.48
N LEU A 20 12.54 -27.40 -36.27
CA LEU A 20 13.63 -28.43 -36.32
C LEU A 20 14.09 -28.90 -37.73
N PRO A 21 15.28 -29.53 -37.87
CA PRO A 21 16.58 -29.28 -37.19
C PRO A 21 17.81 -29.30 -38.15
N GLY A 22 19.01 -28.99 -37.65
CA GLY A 22 20.28 -29.27 -38.35
C GLY A 22 21.55 -28.82 -37.61
N ASN A 23 22.54 -29.70 -37.48
CA ASN A 23 23.88 -29.41 -36.91
C ASN A 23 24.89 -29.07 -38.01
N LEU A 24 25.92 -28.26 -37.71
CA LEU A 24 27.28 -28.44 -38.24
C LEU A 24 28.32 -27.65 -37.42
N ASN A 25 29.61 -27.97 -37.62
CA ASN A 25 30.66 -27.84 -36.60
C ASN A 25 31.41 -26.50 -36.53
N LEU A 26 32.01 -26.29 -35.35
CA LEU A 26 33.22 -25.50 -35.03
C LEU A 26 34.44 -25.85 -35.93
N PRO A 27 35.54 -25.04 -36.04
CA PRO A 27 36.34 -24.52 -34.91
C PRO A 27 36.82 -23.04 -35.08
N PRO A 28 37.72 -22.49 -34.23
CA PRO A 28 37.88 -21.04 -34.02
C PRO A 28 39.15 -20.46 -34.66
N ASP A 29 39.37 -19.15 -34.47
CA ASP A 29 40.71 -18.54 -34.42
C ASP A 29 40.71 -17.28 -33.52
N ASP A 30 41.84 -17.01 -32.87
CA ASP A 30 42.11 -15.79 -32.10
C ASP A 30 42.58 -14.64 -33.01
N HIS A 31 42.45 -13.39 -32.56
CA HIS A 31 43.61 -12.52 -32.30
C HIS A 31 43.24 -11.14 -31.72
N THR A 32 44.24 -10.52 -31.09
CA THR A 32 44.11 -9.34 -30.21
C THR A 32 44.73 -8.07 -30.80
N SER A 33 44.33 -6.94 -30.20
CA SER A 33 45.11 -5.69 -30.02
C SER A 33 44.73 -4.47 -30.90
N PRO A 34 44.54 -3.27 -30.31
CA PRO A 34 44.32 -2.01 -31.00
C PRO A 34 45.62 -1.24 -31.29
N ALA A 35 45.55 -0.19 -32.13
CA ALA A 35 46.64 0.75 -32.38
C ALA A 35 46.18 2.22 -32.32
N VAL A 36 47.09 3.11 -31.93
CA VAL A 36 46.90 4.57 -31.80
C VAL A 36 48.02 5.29 -32.54
N PHE A 37 47.72 6.33 -33.35
CA PHE A 37 48.74 7.32 -33.76
C PHE A 37 48.18 8.72 -34.15
N THR A 38 47.96 9.53 -33.13
CA THR A 38 48.48 10.90 -32.88
C THR A 38 49.04 11.81 -34.01
N ILE A 39 48.88 13.14 -33.80
CA ILE A 39 49.64 14.33 -34.29
C ILE A 39 49.21 14.99 -35.64
N LEU A 40 48.63 16.21 -35.54
CA LEU A 40 49.26 17.46 -36.04
C LEU A 40 48.55 18.74 -35.54
N SER A 41 49.20 19.91 -35.70
CA SER A 41 48.79 21.21 -35.15
C SER A 41 49.22 22.40 -36.02
N LYS A 42 48.62 23.60 -35.84
CA LYS A 42 49.25 24.94 -35.89
C LYS A 42 48.26 26.14 -35.96
N LEU A 43 48.47 27.14 -35.08
CA LEU A 43 48.46 28.61 -35.33
C LEU A 43 47.11 29.29 -35.76
N ASN A 44 46.84 30.60 -35.57
CA ASN A 44 47.66 31.70 -35.01
C ASN A 44 46.81 32.87 -34.43
N CYS A 45 47.43 33.71 -33.59
CA CYS A 45 47.05 35.11 -33.24
C CYS A 45 45.67 35.39 -32.57
N GLY A 46 45.56 36.31 -31.59
CA GLY A 46 46.59 37.12 -30.93
C GLY A 46 46.10 37.87 -29.66
N ASN A 47 47.05 38.21 -28.78
CA ASN A 47 46.91 39.04 -27.56
C ASN A 47 47.33 40.52 -27.89
N PRO A 48 47.46 41.52 -26.98
CA PRO A 48 47.68 41.52 -25.51
C PRO A 48 46.63 42.40 -24.75
N ALA A 49 46.70 42.78 -23.46
CA ALA A 49 47.66 42.66 -22.34
C ALA A 49 46.85 42.78 -21.01
N SER A 50 47.34 42.79 -19.75
CA SER A 50 48.61 42.61 -19.02
C SER A 50 48.22 42.28 -17.54
N MET A 51 49.05 42.19 -16.48
CA MET A 51 50.50 42.26 -16.25
C MET A 51 50.83 41.34 -15.05
N SER A 52 52.04 40.77 -14.97
CA SER A 52 52.48 39.85 -13.89
C SER A 52 53.44 40.51 -12.90
N PHE A 53 53.61 39.92 -11.70
CA PHE A 53 54.93 39.45 -11.22
C PHE A 53 54.81 38.49 -10.02
N GLY A 54 55.92 37.85 -9.64
CA GLY A 54 55.97 36.60 -8.85
C GLY A 54 56.50 36.71 -7.41
N PRO A 55 56.82 35.55 -6.78
CA PRO A 55 56.92 35.40 -5.31
C PRO A 55 58.35 35.37 -4.74
N ALA A 56 58.46 35.38 -3.40
CA ALA A 56 59.67 35.08 -2.65
C ALA A 56 59.37 34.27 -1.36
N SER A 57 60.40 33.60 -0.82
CA SER A 57 60.36 32.62 0.29
C SER A 57 60.80 33.20 1.65
N GLY A 58 60.45 32.54 2.78
CA GLY A 58 61.19 32.74 4.03
C GLY A 58 60.62 32.08 5.30
N ASN A 59 61.44 31.26 5.97
CA ASN A 59 61.14 30.60 7.26
C ASN A 59 61.10 31.58 8.46
N GLY A 60 60.40 31.23 9.55
CA GLY A 60 60.55 31.91 10.85
C GLY A 60 59.74 31.32 12.01
N TYR A 61 60.40 30.93 13.11
CA TYR A 61 59.80 30.33 14.32
C TYR A 61 59.08 31.35 15.23
N GLY A 62 58.09 30.89 15.99
CA GLY A 62 57.55 31.60 17.16
C GLY A 62 56.61 30.72 18.00
N ILE A 63 56.93 30.48 19.28
CA ILE A 63 56.12 29.68 20.21
C ILE A 63 55.36 30.62 21.17
N GLY A 64 54.06 30.36 21.38
CA GLY A 64 53.26 31.07 22.39
C GLY A 64 51.95 30.35 22.71
N ASN A 65 51.89 29.66 23.85
CA ASN A 65 50.65 29.10 24.40
C ASN A 65 49.92 30.16 25.25
N VAL A 66 48.59 30.26 25.14
CA VAL A 66 47.64 30.18 26.27
C VAL A 66 46.17 30.28 25.78
N ILE A 67 45.44 29.18 26.00
CA ILE A 67 44.02 29.03 26.31
C ILE A 67 43.10 30.29 26.18
N ARG A 68 42.13 30.24 25.25
CA ARG A 68 40.69 30.40 25.57
C ARG A 68 39.78 29.83 24.47
N GLY A 69 38.64 29.30 24.89
CA GLY A 69 37.81 28.38 24.08
C GLY A 69 36.98 29.05 22.98
N TRP A 70 36.64 28.25 21.97
CA TRP A 70 35.66 28.57 20.93
C TRP A 70 34.41 27.69 21.11
N ASN A 71 33.23 28.29 20.95
CA ASN A 71 31.96 27.57 21.05
C ASN A 71 31.70 26.76 19.77
N ILE A 72 31.59 25.44 19.88
CA ILE A 72 31.05 24.58 18.83
C ILE A 72 29.58 24.29 19.15
N HIS A 73 28.66 24.84 18.33
CA HIS A 73 27.24 24.51 18.41
C HIS A 73 26.98 23.12 17.82
N ILE A 74 27.02 22.08 18.66
CA ILE A 74 26.55 20.75 18.28
C ILE A 74 25.00 20.76 18.27
N ARG A 75 24.39 20.54 17.09
CA ARG A 75 22.95 20.26 16.98
C ARG A 75 22.66 18.84 17.48
N TRP A 76 22.35 18.71 18.76
CA TRP A 76 21.82 17.46 19.32
C TRP A 76 20.40 17.22 18.80
N ARG A 77 20.21 16.13 18.04
CA ARG A 77 18.89 15.64 17.64
C ARG A 77 18.43 14.63 18.70
N PHE A 78 17.60 15.08 19.63
CA PHE A 78 17.06 14.20 20.68
C PHE A 78 16.22 13.07 20.06
N ILE A 79 16.69 11.84 20.25
CA ILE A 79 15.85 10.64 20.24
C ILE A 79 15.41 10.43 21.68
N LEU A 80 14.09 10.35 21.89
CA LEU A 80 13.49 10.17 23.21
C LEU A 80 13.23 8.68 23.49
N ASP A 81 14.28 7.96 23.86
CA ASP A 81 14.12 6.69 24.57
C ASP A 81 13.70 6.98 26.03
N VAL A 82 12.58 6.40 26.45
CA VAL A 82 12.02 6.56 27.80
C VAL A 82 12.07 5.21 28.54
N PRO A 83 13.10 4.95 29.35
CA PRO A 83 13.12 3.78 30.21
C PRO A 83 12.09 3.96 31.34
N ARG A 84 11.06 3.11 31.38
CA ARG A 84 10.16 3.02 32.53
C ARG A 84 10.79 2.16 33.63
N PHE A 85 11.04 2.76 34.78
CA PHE A 85 11.11 2.04 36.06
C PHE A 85 10.00 2.52 37.00
N PHE A 86 9.60 1.66 37.92
CA PHE A 86 8.46 1.88 38.83
C PHE A 86 8.91 2.43 40.19
N ASP A 87 8.14 3.39 40.69
CA ASP A 87 7.87 3.67 42.10
C ASP A 87 6.41 4.16 42.17
N GLY A 88 5.54 3.78 43.11
CA GLY A 88 5.62 2.80 44.19
C GLY A 88 4.45 3.03 45.16
N TYR A 89 4.08 2.05 46.01
CA TYR A 89 3.51 2.19 47.38
C TYR A 89 2.90 0.84 47.88
N LEU A 90 3.49 0.31 48.98
CA LEU A 90 2.93 -0.46 50.14
C LEU A 90 1.78 -1.50 49.96
N TYR A 91 1.68 -2.59 50.73
CA TYR A 91 2.20 -2.89 52.09
C TYR A 91 2.51 -4.41 52.30
N ASP A 92 3.24 -4.70 53.39
CA ASP A 92 3.27 -5.94 54.21
C ASP A 92 4.11 -7.22 53.88
N VAL A 93 5.24 -7.30 54.60
CA VAL A 93 5.59 -8.36 55.60
C VAL A 93 6.23 -9.71 55.16
N ARG A 94 7.55 -9.81 55.47
CA ARG A 94 8.36 -10.98 55.92
C ARG A 94 8.44 -12.22 54.97
N ARG A 95 9.59 -12.88 54.77
CA ARG A 95 10.80 -13.04 55.61
C ARG A 95 11.99 -13.63 54.80
N ILE A 96 13.19 -13.59 55.39
CA ILE A 96 14.43 -14.30 55.01
C ILE A 96 15.14 -13.78 53.74
N ALA A 97 16.36 -13.29 53.96
CA ALA A 97 17.39 -13.10 52.94
C ALA A 97 18.57 -14.02 53.24
N LEU A 98 19.33 -14.43 52.23
CA LEU A 98 20.58 -15.16 52.41
C LEU A 98 21.58 -14.79 51.30
N ILE A 99 22.47 -13.85 51.62
CA ILE A 99 23.65 -13.53 50.81
C ILE A 99 24.82 -14.30 51.41
N GLN A 100 25.55 -15.06 50.59
CA GLN A 100 26.88 -15.57 50.97
C GLN A 100 27.97 -14.86 50.17
N PHE A 101 28.84 -14.19 50.91
CA PHE A 101 30.13 -13.69 50.45
C PHE A 101 31.21 -14.62 51.02
N HIS A 102 32.23 -14.98 50.23
CA HIS A 102 33.48 -15.51 50.77
C HIS A 102 34.68 -15.02 49.93
N ARG A 103 35.77 -14.61 50.60
CA ARG A 103 36.94 -13.99 49.97
C ARG A 103 38.21 -14.11 50.82
N SER A 104 39.15 -14.94 50.40
CA SER A 104 40.56 -15.05 50.86
C SER A 104 41.31 -15.94 49.83
N ALA A 105 42.43 -15.55 49.20
CA ALA A 105 43.75 -15.19 49.74
C ALA A 105 44.45 -16.38 50.47
N ASN A 106 45.74 -16.71 50.32
CA ASN A 106 46.88 -16.26 49.47
C ASN A 106 47.94 -17.43 49.49
N GLN A 107 49.15 -17.50 48.87
CA GLN A 107 50.07 -16.62 48.11
C GLN A 107 51.16 -17.50 47.41
N HIS A 108 51.95 -16.99 46.43
CA HIS A 108 53.45 -17.04 46.35
C HIS A 108 54.11 -16.93 44.94
N LEU A 109 54.97 -15.91 44.83
CA LEU A 109 56.20 -15.63 44.04
C LEU A 109 56.78 -16.59 42.96
N ALA A 110 57.49 -15.96 42.00
CA ALA A 110 58.39 -16.52 40.95
C ALA A 110 59.87 -16.09 41.24
N PRO A 111 60.86 -15.99 40.30
CA PRO A 111 61.03 -16.47 38.91
C PRO A 111 62.42 -17.11 38.58
N LEU A 112 62.63 -17.61 37.34
CA LEU A 112 63.96 -17.81 36.71
C LEU A 112 63.92 -17.59 35.17
N PHE A 113 65.08 -17.34 34.56
CA PHE A 113 65.37 -16.88 33.17
C PHE A 113 66.45 -17.80 32.52
N PRO A 114 66.96 -17.62 31.26
CA PRO A 114 66.55 -16.77 30.12
C PRO A 114 66.58 -17.41 28.69
N GLY A 115 65.85 -16.78 27.74
CA GLY A 115 66.41 -16.21 26.49
C GLY A 115 66.60 -17.03 25.19
N TYR A 116 66.31 -16.40 24.03
CA TYR A 116 67.16 -16.43 22.82
C TYR A 116 66.87 -15.26 21.83
N TRP A 117 67.84 -14.35 21.72
CA TRP A 117 68.32 -13.50 20.61
C TRP A 117 67.44 -12.82 19.52
N SER A 118 67.65 -11.50 19.45
CA SER A 118 67.99 -10.65 18.27
C SER A 118 67.02 -10.40 17.09
N SER A 119 66.70 -9.10 16.97
CA SER A 119 66.42 -8.35 15.74
C SER A 119 67.54 -8.37 14.69
N THR A 120 67.24 -8.01 13.43
CA THR A 120 67.87 -6.91 12.64
C THR A 120 67.18 -6.76 11.26
N LEU A 121 67.12 -5.55 10.69
CA LEU A 121 66.68 -5.28 9.30
C LEU A 121 67.85 -5.47 8.30
N LEU A 122 67.59 -5.82 7.03
CA LEU A 122 68.16 -5.07 5.88
C LEU A 122 67.67 -5.53 4.49
N ALA A 123 67.67 -4.54 3.59
CA ALA A 123 67.89 -4.59 2.13
C ALA A 123 66.86 -5.27 1.20
N CYS A 124 66.64 -4.57 0.07
CA CYS A 124 65.70 -4.86 -1.00
C CYS A 124 66.34 -5.64 -2.18
N ASP A 125 65.52 -5.81 -3.22
CA ASP A 125 65.85 -6.02 -4.64
C ASP A 125 66.36 -7.42 -5.06
N GLY A 126 65.86 -8.00 -6.15
CA GLY A 126 64.71 -7.59 -6.99
C GLY A 126 64.75 -8.17 -8.40
N LEU A 127 63.61 -8.20 -9.10
CA LEU A 127 63.51 -8.30 -10.57
C LEU A 127 62.11 -7.90 -11.07
N GLN A 128 61.95 -7.67 -12.38
CA GLN A 128 61.01 -6.67 -12.94
C GLN A 128 59.91 -7.26 -13.87
N SER A 129 58.99 -6.36 -14.27
CA SER A 129 58.08 -6.41 -15.44
C SER A 129 56.77 -7.24 -15.29
N SER A 130 55.62 -6.86 -15.85
CA SER A 130 55.26 -5.67 -16.68
C SER A 130 53.76 -5.28 -16.58
N PHE A 131 53.42 -4.11 -17.15
CA PHE A 131 52.09 -3.50 -17.47
C PHE A 131 50.85 -4.43 -17.60
N GLY A 132 49.61 -3.98 -17.34
CA GLY A 132 49.11 -2.60 -17.12
C GLY A 132 47.61 -2.55 -16.67
N PRO A 133 46.97 -1.36 -16.63
CA PRO A 133 45.73 -1.14 -15.87
C PRO A 133 44.41 -1.15 -16.68
N GLY A 134 43.28 -1.39 -15.99
CA GLY A 134 41.93 -1.23 -16.55
C GLY A 134 40.84 -0.98 -15.49
N HIS A 135 39.94 -0.02 -15.78
CA HIS A 135 38.66 0.30 -15.12
C HIS A 135 38.65 0.53 -13.59
N CYS A 136 38.66 1.78 -13.13
CA CYS A 136 37.51 2.70 -13.03
C CYS A 136 36.57 2.43 -11.83
N PHE A 137 36.96 2.91 -10.64
CA PHE A 137 35.99 3.22 -9.58
C PHE A 137 35.33 4.58 -9.85
N VAL A 138 34.01 4.63 -9.90
CA VAL A 138 33.24 5.89 -9.99
C VAL A 138 33.13 6.51 -8.60
N ILE A 139 33.93 7.55 -8.34
CA ILE A 139 33.70 8.46 -7.22
C ILE A 139 32.66 9.48 -7.68
N TYR A 140 31.52 9.55 -6.98
CA TYR A 140 30.53 10.60 -7.23
C TYR A 140 31.06 11.96 -6.75
N VAL A 141 31.55 12.76 -7.69
CA VAL A 141 31.88 14.17 -7.47
C VAL A 141 30.58 14.97 -7.43
N ILE A 142 30.19 15.43 -6.25
CA ILE A 142 29.11 16.42 -6.10
C ILE A 142 29.68 17.79 -6.47
N ASN A 143 29.52 18.19 -7.74
CA ASN A 143 29.88 19.53 -8.19
C ASN A 143 28.84 20.57 -7.73
N TRP A 144 29.34 21.67 -7.18
CA TRP A 144 28.57 22.89 -6.95
C TRP A 144 28.23 23.59 -8.27
N ILE A 145 27.02 24.18 -8.33
CA ILE A 145 26.75 25.49 -8.96
C ILE A 145 25.84 26.25 -7.96
N PRO A 146 25.99 27.58 -7.79
CA PRO A 146 25.45 28.31 -6.62
C PRO A 146 24.10 28.99 -6.90
N ASP A 147 23.41 29.39 -5.81
CA ASP A 147 23.01 30.78 -5.54
C ASP A 147 22.03 30.85 -4.35
N LEU A 148 22.53 31.25 -3.16
CA LEU A 148 21.66 31.60 -2.02
C LEU A 148 22.39 32.36 -0.88
N PHE A 149 22.87 33.58 -1.17
CA PHE A 149 23.13 34.59 -0.12
C PHE A 149 22.88 35.99 -0.67
N GLY A 150 21.94 36.73 -0.05
CA GLY A 150 21.37 37.94 -0.64
C GLY A 150 20.66 38.87 0.34
N ILE A 151 21.40 39.32 1.36
CA ILE A 151 21.06 40.46 2.25
C ILE A 151 19.91 40.26 3.24
N ALA A 152 20.20 40.58 4.49
CA ALA A 152 19.24 41.13 5.45
C ALA A 152 19.86 42.38 6.08
N LEU A 153 19.13 43.51 6.14
CA LEU A 153 19.04 44.36 7.34
C LEU A 153 18.00 45.49 7.20
N ASP A 154 17.61 46.03 8.36
CA ASP A 154 17.02 47.34 8.68
C ASP A 154 15.75 47.87 7.97
N SER A 155 14.65 47.86 8.73
CA SER A 155 14.14 49.07 9.44
C SER A 155 12.84 48.77 10.21
N HIS A 156 12.51 49.36 11.38
CA HIS A 156 13.33 50.08 12.37
C HIS A 156 12.72 49.94 13.79
N LEU A 157 13.39 50.48 14.81
CA LEU A 157 13.03 50.40 16.24
C LEU A 157 11.64 50.96 16.62
N ASN A 158 11.04 50.42 17.70
CA ASN A 158 10.64 51.26 18.85
C ASN A 158 10.43 50.53 20.20
N THR A 159 10.54 51.30 21.30
CA THR A 159 10.07 51.00 22.68
C THR A 159 10.77 49.91 23.53
N VAL A 160 12.07 50.13 23.76
CA VAL A 160 12.78 50.05 25.07
C VAL A 160 12.04 49.57 26.34
N ARG A 161 12.61 48.50 26.97
CA ARG A 161 12.73 48.16 28.42
C ARG A 161 11.63 48.56 29.44
N ARG A 162 11.14 47.58 30.22
CA ARG A 162 11.04 47.71 31.71
C ARG A 162 11.00 46.38 32.50
N LEU A 163 12.06 46.18 33.30
CA LEU A 163 12.17 45.52 34.61
C LEU A 163 11.19 44.42 35.10
N SER A 164 11.73 43.20 35.24
CA SER A 164 12.04 42.53 36.52
C SER A 164 11.03 42.46 37.70
N LYS A 165 10.70 41.22 38.09
CA LYS A 165 10.30 40.71 39.44
C LYS A 165 8.99 41.25 40.08
N ILE A 166 8.11 40.34 40.54
CA ILE A 166 7.85 40.10 41.98
C ILE A 166 6.96 38.85 42.23
N ILE A 167 7.02 38.40 43.48
CA ILE A 167 6.51 37.17 44.11
C ILE A 167 5.03 37.25 44.54
N VAL A 168 4.27 36.17 44.27
CA VAL A 168 3.21 35.48 45.08
C VAL A 168 2.18 36.31 45.90
N VAL A 169 0.88 36.04 45.72
CA VAL A 169 -0.12 35.60 46.76
C VAL A 169 -1.53 35.41 46.13
N MET A 170 -2.36 34.57 46.79
CA MET A 170 -3.78 34.20 46.60
C MET A 170 -4.75 35.37 46.22
N ALA A 171 -5.98 35.18 45.70
CA ALA A 171 -6.98 34.18 46.12
C ALA A 171 -8.17 33.92 45.16
N LEU A 172 -8.76 32.72 45.34
CA LEU A 172 -10.20 32.35 45.28
C LEU A 172 -11.12 32.93 44.19
N THR A 173 -11.54 32.07 43.24
CA THR A 173 -12.96 31.61 43.16
C THR A 173 -13.10 30.30 42.35
N ARG A 174 -14.23 29.61 42.52
CA ARG A 174 -14.66 28.32 41.92
C ARG A 174 -16.16 28.49 41.50
N PRO A 175 -16.83 27.57 40.75
CA PRO A 175 -16.58 26.13 40.63
C PRO A 175 -16.78 25.52 39.21
N THR A 176 -16.86 24.17 39.14
CA THR A 176 -17.45 23.32 38.08
C THR A 176 -16.80 23.30 36.68
N THR A 177 -16.59 22.16 36.01
CA THR A 177 -16.50 20.74 36.42
C THR A 177 -15.89 19.96 35.25
N TYR A 178 -14.94 19.05 35.50
CA TYR A 178 -14.85 17.74 34.83
C TYR A 178 -13.91 16.83 35.63
N HIS A 179 -14.31 15.58 35.86
CA HIS A 179 -13.50 14.56 36.51
C HIS A 179 -13.00 13.55 35.48
N CYS A 180 -11.71 13.23 35.53
CA CYS A 180 -11.22 11.97 34.96
C CYS A 180 -11.65 10.82 35.88
N ILE A 181 -12.01 9.68 35.30
CA ILE A 181 -11.71 8.33 35.82
C ILE A 181 -11.74 7.35 34.64
N ASN A 182 -10.90 6.32 34.72
CA ASN A 182 -10.65 5.29 33.70
C ASN A 182 -11.06 3.92 34.29
N ILE A 183 -11.80 3.07 33.57
CA ILE A 183 -11.95 1.63 33.85
C ILE A 183 -12.75 0.88 32.76
N SER A 184 -12.54 -0.44 32.69
CA SER A 184 -13.35 -1.50 32.05
C SER A 184 -13.30 -1.72 30.52
N THR A 185 -12.54 -2.76 30.16
CA THR A 185 -12.91 -3.90 29.29
C THR A 185 -14.32 -3.91 28.64
N PRO A 186 -14.44 -4.19 27.33
CA PRO A 186 -15.70 -4.61 26.74
C PRO A 186 -16.03 -6.06 27.16
N ARG A 187 -17.13 -6.24 27.91
CA ARG A 187 -17.79 -7.55 27.99
C ARG A 187 -18.61 -7.79 26.72
N ILE A 188 -18.68 -9.04 26.29
CA ILE A 188 -19.62 -9.48 25.24
C ILE A 188 -21.05 -9.22 25.74
N VAL A 189 -21.82 -8.46 24.98
CA VAL A 189 -23.27 -8.32 25.16
C VAL A 189 -23.96 -9.01 23.99
N VAL A 190 -24.52 -10.18 24.25
CA VAL A 190 -25.45 -10.82 23.31
C VAL A 190 -26.82 -10.18 23.54
N MET A 191 -27.32 -9.46 22.53
CA MET A 191 -28.73 -9.13 22.41
C MET A 191 -29.29 -9.70 21.11
N ASN A 192 -29.98 -10.84 21.24
CA ASN A 192 -31.13 -11.09 20.38
C ASN A 192 -32.14 -9.95 20.58
N TRP A 193 -32.93 -9.63 19.56
CA TRP A 193 -34.40 -9.58 19.72
C TRP A 193 -35.12 -9.60 18.36
N PHE A 194 -36.10 -10.50 18.28
CA PHE A 194 -37.24 -10.60 17.37
C PHE A 194 -37.17 -10.08 15.92
N THR A 195 -37.31 -11.06 15.03
CA THR A 195 -37.95 -10.97 13.72
C THR A 195 -39.21 -10.08 13.72
N ARG A 196 -39.40 -9.33 12.63
CA ARG A 196 -40.72 -8.83 12.21
C ARG A 196 -40.93 -9.21 10.76
N VAL A 197 -41.80 -10.19 10.54
CA VAL A 197 -42.24 -10.64 9.21
C VAL A 197 -43.62 -10.07 8.94
N ASP A 198 -43.84 -9.55 7.73
CA ASP A 198 -45.15 -9.63 7.07
C ASP A 198 -44.96 -9.61 5.53
N PRO A 199 -45.89 -10.17 4.73
CA PRO A 199 -45.59 -10.64 3.38
C PRO A 199 -46.18 -9.79 2.25
N VAL A 200 -45.77 -10.05 0.98
CA VAL A 200 -46.71 -10.05 -0.16
C VAL A 200 -46.19 -10.80 -1.41
N LYS A 201 -47.08 -11.65 -1.95
CA LYS A 201 -47.26 -12.18 -3.32
C LYS A 201 -46.08 -12.76 -4.15
N LYS A 202 -46.21 -14.07 -4.33
CA LYS A 202 -45.92 -14.91 -5.51
C LYS A 202 -46.03 -14.20 -6.87
N GLU A 203 -45.08 -14.50 -7.77
CA GLU A 203 -45.25 -15.04 -9.13
C GLU A 203 -43.87 -15.53 -9.64
N GLY A 204 -43.71 -16.57 -10.46
CA GLY A 204 -44.72 -17.54 -10.91
C GLY A 204 -44.39 -18.20 -12.26
N GLN A 205 -43.43 -19.14 -12.33
CA GLN A 205 -43.30 -20.04 -13.48
C GLN A 205 -42.45 -21.30 -13.19
N ALA A 206 -42.75 -22.39 -13.88
CA ALA A 206 -42.10 -23.69 -13.73
C ALA A 206 -41.82 -24.34 -15.10
N LYS A 207 -40.83 -25.24 -15.15
CA LYS A 207 -40.75 -26.34 -16.13
C LYS A 207 -39.83 -27.45 -15.60
N ALA A 208 -40.04 -28.67 -16.10
CA ALA A 208 -39.49 -29.91 -15.55
C ALA A 208 -38.63 -30.67 -16.58
N TYR A 209 -38.57 -32.00 -16.46
CA TYR A 209 -37.76 -32.99 -17.21
C TYR A 209 -36.28 -33.09 -16.79
N SER A 210 -35.67 -34.28 -16.70
CA SER A 210 -36.20 -35.65 -16.54
C SER A 210 -35.06 -36.62 -16.18
N ALA A 211 -35.37 -37.73 -15.51
CA ALA A 211 -34.39 -38.79 -15.20
C ALA A 211 -34.08 -39.70 -16.42
N ILE A 212 -32.94 -40.39 -16.37
CA ILE A 212 -32.64 -41.66 -17.04
C ILE A 212 -31.55 -42.39 -16.24
N GLN A 213 -31.75 -43.69 -15.97
CA GLN A 213 -30.69 -44.66 -15.65
C GLN A 213 -30.51 -45.58 -16.87
N PRO A 214 -29.40 -46.34 -16.93
CA PRO A 214 -29.58 -47.78 -17.06
C PRO A 214 -28.72 -48.61 -16.08
N THR A 215 -29.28 -49.76 -15.72
CA THR A 215 -28.61 -50.87 -15.03
C THR A 215 -27.88 -51.77 -16.02
N GLU A 216 -26.81 -52.45 -15.59
CA GLU A 216 -26.53 -53.82 -16.08
C GLU A 216 -25.81 -54.66 -15.01
N VAL A 217 -25.77 -55.98 -15.21
CA VAL A 217 -25.50 -57.00 -14.18
C VAL A 217 -24.53 -58.04 -14.74
N HIS A 218 -23.56 -58.51 -13.94
CA HIS A 218 -23.14 -59.91 -13.96
C HIS A 218 -22.40 -60.35 -12.69
N THR A 219 -22.36 -61.66 -12.49
CA THR A 219 -21.95 -62.42 -11.29
C THR A 219 -20.59 -63.10 -11.46
N TYR A 220 -19.87 -63.39 -10.37
CA TYR A 220 -19.43 -64.75 -10.02
C TYR A 220 -18.84 -64.85 -8.60
N GLU A 221 -18.83 -66.08 -8.09
CA GLU A 221 -18.33 -66.53 -6.77
C GLU A 221 -16.78 -66.80 -6.84
N SER A 222 -16.02 -67.17 -5.80
CA SER A 222 -16.33 -67.56 -4.41
C SER A 222 -15.09 -67.49 -3.48
N THR A 223 -15.33 -67.50 -2.16
CA THR A 223 -14.47 -68.00 -1.04
C THR A 223 -12.99 -67.57 -0.88
N ILE A 224 -12.69 -66.87 0.22
CA ILE A 224 -11.88 -67.36 1.38
C ILE A 224 -12.08 -66.41 2.59
N MET A 225 -12.13 -66.94 3.81
CA MET A 225 -12.41 -66.18 5.05
C MET A 225 -11.16 -65.62 5.75
N ILE A 226 -11.36 -65.03 6.95
CA ILE A 226 -10.38 -64.65 7.99
C ILE A 226 -9.77 -63.24 7.84
N GLN A 227 -10.62 -62.20 7.84
CA GLN A 227 -10.22 -60.82 8.22
C GLN A 227 -11.38 -59.88 8.62
N SER A 228 -12.56 -60.40 8.97
CA SER A 228 -13.86 -59.71 8.80
C SER A 228 -14.50 -59.11 10.07
N LEU A 229 -13.73 -58.60 11.04
CA LEU A 229 -14.28 -58.11 12.33
C LEU A 229 -13.99 -56.64 12.68
N SER A 230 -12.90 -56.03 12.22
CA SER A 230 -12.67 -54.58 12.40
C SER A 230 -13.36 -53.74 11.32
N THR A 231 -13.62 -54.30 10.15
CA THR A 231 -14.21 -53.60 8.99
C THR A 231 -15.74 -53.56 8.99
N SER A 232 -16.40 -54.48 9.69
CA SER A 232 -17.86 -54.69 9.58
C SER A 232 -18.72 -53.60 10.24
N LEU A 233 -18.14 -52.79 11.14
CA LEU A 233 -18.82 -51.62 11.71
C LEU A 233 -18.85 -50.39 10.79
N ASN A 234 -17.90 -50.27 9.85
CA ASN A 234 -17.82 -49.13 8.94
C ASN A 234 -18.42 -49.43 7.55
N ALA A 235 -18.47 -50.70 7.12
CA ALA A 235 -18.85 -51.08 5.76
C ALA A 235 -20.36 -51.00 5.44
N VAL A 236 -21.22 -50.72 6.43
CA VAL A 236 -22.68 -50.52 6.25
C VAL A 236 -23.04 -49.01 6.24
N ALA A 237 -22.08 -48.12 6.48
CA ALA A 237 -22.32 -46.71 6.81
C ALA A 237 -22.33 -45.73 5.62
N THR A 238 -22.29 -46.21 4.37
CA THR A 238 -22.28 -45.33 3.18
C THR A 238 -23.07 -45.91 2.00
N ASN A 239 -24.41 -45.81 2.04
CA ASN A 239 -25.26 -45.71 0.82
C ASN A 239 -26.76 -45.39 1.07
N THR A 240 -27.08 -44.51 2.02
CA THR A 240 -28.35 -43.76 2.06
C THR A 240 -28.10 -42.36 2.62
N ALA A 241 -28.66 -41.34 1.98
CA ALA A 241 -28.69 -39.98 2.50
C ALA A 241 -30.11 -39.69 3.00
N GLU A 242 -30.35 -39.95 4.28
CA GLU A 242 -31.62 -39.69 4.97
C GLU A 242 -31.52 -38.47 5.89
N PRO A 243 -32.65 -37.80 6.22
CA PRO A 243 -32.62 -36.48 6.84
C PRO A 243 -32.11 -36.52 8.28
N ILE A 244 -31.10 -35.70 8.56
CA ILE A 244 -30.63 -35.45 9.93
C ILE A 244 -31.76 -34.76 10.70
N LEU A 245 -32.35 -35.48 11.65
CA LEU A 245 -33.17 -34.89 12.71
C LEU A 245 -32.25 -34.05 13.60
N ASN A 246 -32.49 -32.73 13.65
CA ASN A 246 -31.73 -31.79 14.48
C ASN A 246 -31.99 -32.04 15.97
N ASN A 247 -31.35 -33.06 16.55
CA ASN A 247 -31.41 -33.37 17.97
C ASN A 247 -30.24 -32.70 18.72
N PRO A 248 -30.48 -31.62 19.50
CA PRO A 248 -29.41 -30.88 20.16
C PRO A 248 -28.67 -31.70 21.24
N PHE A 249 -29.27 -32.78 21.75
CA PHE A 249 -28.60 -33.68 22.69
C PHE A 249 -27.50 -34.50 21.99
N LEU A 250 -27.69 -34.86 20.71
CA LEU A 250 -26.67 -35.54 19.90
C LEU A 250 -25.52 -34.59 19.51
N ASP A 251 -25.81 -33.34 19.17
CA ASP A 251 -24.76 -32.35 18.85
C ASP A 251 -23.86 -32.08 20.07
N ASN A 252 -24.45 -31.91 21.25
CA ASN A 252 -23.71 -31.77 22.51
C ASN A 252 -22.89 -33.03 22.83
N ALA A 253 -23.46 -34.22 22.63
CA ALA A 253 -22.76 -35.49 22.83
C ALA A 253 -21.56 -35.65 21.87
N LEU A 254 -21.70 -35.27 20.60
CA LEU A 254 -20.61 -35.24 19.62
C LEU A 254 -19.51 -34.26 20.00
N GLN A 255 -19.87 -33.08 20.53
CA GLN A 255 -18.90 -32.10 21.01
C GLN A 255 -18.08 -32.68 22.18
N VAL A 256 -18.73 -33.25 23.20
CA VAL A 256 -18.03 -33.89 24.34
C VAL A 256 -17.20 -35.10 23.88
N LEU A 257 -17.72 -35.92 22.96
CA LEU A 257 -17.00 -37.07 22.39
C LEU A 257 -15.67 -36.65 21.72
N SER A 258 -15.65 -35.51 21.02
CA SER A 258 -14.42 -34.97 20.43
C SER A 258 -13.37 -34.61 21.50
N GLN A 259 -13.79 -34.01 22.61
CA GLN A 259 -12.91 -33.64 23.72
C GLN A 259 -12.38 -34.87 24.46
N LEU A 260 -13.25 -35.86 24.73
CA LEU A 260 -12.86 -37.13 25.35
C LEU A 260 -11.83 -37.90 24.53
N SER A 261 -11.83 -37.78 23.19
CA SER A 261 -10.82 -38.42 22.34
C SER A 261 -9.40 -37.95 22.69
N ASP A 262 -9.21 -36.65 22.92
CA ASP A 262 -7.90 -36.08 23.26
C ASP A 262 -7.53 -36.29 24.73
N VAL A 263 -8.51 -36.39 25.63
CA VAL A 263 -8.25 -36.77 27.03
C VAL A 263 -7.86 -38.25 27.13
N GLY A 264 -8.53 -39.15 26.42
CA GLY A 264 -8.21 -40.58 26.40
C GLY A 264 -6.80 -40.89 25.88
N LYS A 265 -6.31 -40.12 24.89
CA LYS A 265 -4.91 -40.19 24.41
C LYS A 265 -3.90 -39.83 25.51
N ALA A 266 -4.22 -38.86 26.36
CA ALA A 266 -3.36 -38.42 27.46
C ALA A 266 -3.50 -39.29 28.73
N LEU A 267 -4.68 -39.85 28.97
CA LEU A 267 -5.06 -40.62 30.16
C LEU A 267 -5.74 -41.94 29.71
N PRO A 268 -4.97 -42.99 29.34
CA PRO A 268 -5.51 -44.17 28.64
C PRO A 268 -6.67 -44.90 29.35
N PHE A 269 -6.74 -44.84 30.68
CA PHE A 269 -7.84 -45.43 31.47
C PHE A 269 -9.20 -44.73 31.25
N ILE A 270 -9.23 -43.55 30.61
CA ILE A 270 -10.46 -42.81 30.25
C ILE A 270 -11.01 -43.25 28.88
N SER A 271 -10.20 -43.92 28.04
CA SER A 271 -10.60 -44.42 26.72
C SER A 271 -11.90 -45.26 26.69
N PRO A 272 -12.22 -46.10 27.69
CA PRO A 272 -13.50 -46.81 27.74
C PRO A 272 -14.73 -45.89 27.72
N ALA A 273 -14.65 -44.73 28.39
CA ALA A 273 -15.76 -43.77 28.42
C ALA A 273 -16.00 -43.12 27.05
N PHE A 274 -14.93 -42.83 26.29
CA PHE A 274 -15.03 -42.39 24.89
C PHE A 274 -15.69 -43.45 24.00
N VAL A 275 -15.27 -44.73 24.12
CA VAL A 275 -15.86 -45.83 23.33
C VAL A 275 -17.34 -46.05 23.68
N LEU A 276 -17.70 -46.01 24.96
CA LEU A 276 -19.09 -46.16 25.41
C LEU A 276 -19.98 -45.00 24.97
N LEU A 277 -19.52 -43.75 25.10
CA LEU A 277 -20.26 -42.58 24.57
C LEU A 277 -20.44 -42.69 23.06
N LYS A 278 -19.40 -43.09 22.31
CA LYS A 278 -19.53 -43.32 20.87
C LYS A 278 -20.59 -44.38 20.56
N VAL A 279 -20.60 -45.52 21.26
CA VAL A 279 -21.63 -46.56 21.02
C VAL A 279 -23.04 -46.03 21.24
N ILE A 280 -23.27 -45.20 22.26
CA ILE A 280 -24.58 -44.59 22.51
C ILE A 280 -24.94 -43.61 21.39
N VAL A 281 -24.03 -42.72 20.99
CA VAL A 281 -24.24 -41.76 19.89
C VAL A 281 -24.49 -42.49 18.57
N ASP A 282 -23.70 -43.51 18.24
CA ASP A 282 -23.87 -44.35 17.05
C ASP A 282 -25.22 -45.09 17.05
N ILE A 283 -25.86 -45.35 18.20
CA ILE A 283 -27.20 -45.97 18.29
C ILE A 283 -28.29 -44.92 18.09
N GLU A 284 -28.22 -43.82 18.84
CA GLU A 284 -29.24 -42.76 18.79
C GLU A 284 -29.24 -42.00 17.45
N GLN A 285 -28.11 -41.91 16.74
CA GLN A 285 -28.05 -41.43 15.35
C GLN A 285 -28.76 -42.34 14.33
N ARG A 286 -29.02 -43.61 14.67
CA ARG A 286 -29.75 -44.57 13.83
C ARG A 286 -31.19 -44.79 14.30
N ALA A 287 -31.63 -44.13 15.37
CA ALA A 287 -33.01 -44.16 15.80
C ALA A 287 -33.88 -43.33 14.85
N GLN A 288 -34.94 -43.93 14.31
CA GLN A 288 -35.91 -43.23 13.45
C GLN A 288 -36.86 -42.31 14.26
N ASP A 289 -36.97 -42.55 15.56
CA ASP A 289 -37.84 -41.84 16.49
C ASP A 289 -37.07 -41.23 17.67
N VAL A 290 -37.51 -40.03 18.10
CA VAL A 290 -36.91 -39.30 19.22
C VAL A 290 -37.61 -39.70 20.52
N ASP A 291 -36.92 -40.46 21.38
CA ASP A 291 -37.44 -40.92 22.68
C ASP A 291 -36.90 -40.05 23.83
N ALA A 292 -37.77 -39.62 24.73
CA ALA A 292 -37.42 -38.69 25.80
C ALA A 292 -36.53 -39.32 26.88
N LYS A 293 -36.65 -40.63 27.13
CA LYS A 293 -35.86 -41.36 28.15
C LYS A 293 -34.43 -41.58 27.67
N CYS A 294 -34.26 -41.93 26.38
CA CYS A 294 -32.95 -41.98 25.73
C CYS A 294 -32.27 -40.61 25.73
N ASN A 295 -32.98 -39.53 25.36
CA ASN A 295 -32.43 -38.17 25.39
C ASN A 295 -32.03 -37.72 26.80
N ASP A 296 -32.88 -37.95 27.82
CA ASP A 296 -32.59 -37.58 29.21
C ASP A 296 -31.35 -38.31 29.75
N LEU A 297 -31.22 -39.62 29.47
CA LEU A 297 -30.06 -40.39 29.87
C LEU A 297 -28.80 -39.96 29.09
N LEU A 298 -28.90 -39.66 27.80
CA LEU A 298 -27.81 -39.12 26.99
C LEU A 298 -27.36 -37.73 27.49
N GLU A 299 -28.28 -36.85 27.89
CA GLU A 299 -27.96 -35.53 28.45
C GLU A 299 -27.19 -35.67 29.76
N ARG A 300 -27.65 -36.51 30.70
CA ARG A 300 -26.94 -36.79 31.98
C ARG A 300 -25.54 -37.36 31.75
N ILE A 301 -25.40 -38.29 30.80
CA ILE A 301 -24.12 -38.88 30.41
C ILE A 301 -23.19 -37.82 29.81
N THR A 302 -23.70 -37.00 28.89
CA THR A 302 -22.94 -35.92 28.24
C THR A 302 -22.49 -34.87 29.25
N PHE A 303 -23.37 -34.49 30.19
CA PHE A 303 -23.07 -33.58 31.29
C PHE A 303 -21.94 -34.13 32.18
N MET A 304 -22.10 -35.36 32.71
CA MET A 304 -21.08 -36.03 33.54
C MET A 304 -19.73 -36.12 32.83
N LEU A 305 -19.73 -36.45 31.53
CA LEU A 305 -18.51 -36.58 30.73
C LEU A 305 -17.88 -35.23 30.35
N SER A 306 -18.65 -34.13 30.31
CA SER A 306 -18.13 -32.78 30.02
C SER A 306 -17.13 -32.26 31.05
N HIS A 307 -17.10 -32.85 32.26
CA HIS A 307 -16.17 -32.47 33.33
C HIS A 307 -14.82 -33.21 33.27
N ILE A 308 -14.71 -34.32 32.52
CA ILE A 308 -13.49 -35.12 32.39
C ILE A 308 -12.26 -34.35 31.85
N PRO A 309 -12.38 -33.40 30.89
CA PRO A 309 -11.24 -32.65 30.39
C PRO A 309 -10.42 -31.90 31.46
N LEU A 310 -11.01 -31.58 32.62
CA LEU A 310 -10.30 -30.99 33.76
C LEU A 310 -9.15 -31.89 34.27
N LEU A 311 -9.30 -33.21 34.19
CA LEU A 311 -8.28 -34.19 34.61
C LEU A 311 -6.97 -34.07 33.81
N ARG A 312 -6.98 -33.46 32.62
CA ARG A 312 -5.75 -33.18 31.85
C ARG A 312 -4.85 -32.12 32.52
N THR A 313 -5.40 -31.33 33.44
CA THR A 313 -4.71 -30.23 34.14
C THR A 313 -4.46 -30.50 35.63
N MET A 314 -4.81 -31.70 36.11
CA MET A 314 -4.83 -32.07 37.52
C MET A 314 -4.09 -33.39 37.75
N GLU A 315 -3.50 -33.55 38.94
CA GLU A 315 -2.90 -34.84 39.33
C GLU A 315 -4.03 -35.84 39.64
N VAL A 316 -4.02 -36.99 38.94
CA VAL A 316 -5.10 -37.99 39.07
C VAL A 316 -4.85 -38.87 40.30
N MET A 317 -5.45 -38.48 41.42
CA MET A 317 -5.42 -39.25 42.66
C MET A 317 -6.09 -40.65 42.49
N PRO A 318 -5.66 -41.68 43.24
CA PRO A 318 -6.25 -43.03 43.15
C PRO A 318 -7.76 -43.09 43.40
N ALA A 319 -8.28 -42.23 44.30
CA ALA A 319 -9.72 -42.11 44.55
C ALA A 319 -10.47 -41.60 43.30
N THR A 320 -9.95 -40.55 42.64
CA THR A 320 -10.49 -40.01 41.38
C THR A 320 -10.51 -41.09 40.29
N ARG A 321 -9.47 -41.93 40.21
CA ARG A 321 -9.45 -43.08 39.30
C ARG A 321 -10.56 -44.10 39.63
N GLN A 322 -10.73 -44.47 40.89
CA GLN A 322 -11.79 -45.38 41.33
C GLN A 322 -13.21 -44.83 41.04
N VAL A 323 -13.39 -43.51 41.03
CA VAL A 323 -14.63 -42.87 40.56
C VAL A 323 -14.80 -43.03 39.04
N ILE A 324 -13.76 -42.79 38.25
CA ILE A 324 -13.78 -43.01 36.79
C ILE A 324 -14.07 -44.48 36.44
N ASP A 325 -13.51 -45.45 37.19
CA ASP A 325 -13.77 -46.87 36.97
C ASP A 325 -15.26 -47.24 37.24
N ARG A 326 -15.87 -46.69 38.31
CA ARG A 326 -17.32 -46.86 38.60
C ARG A 326 -18.22 -46.14 37.59
N MET A 327 -17.79 -44.97 37.12
CA MET A 327 -18.45 -44.22 36.05
C MET A 327 -18.46 -45.01 34.74
N ILE A 328 -17.35 -45.66 34.37
CA ILE A 328 -17.25 -46.54 33.20
C ILE A 328 -18.23 -47.72 33.31
N GLU A 329 -18.39 -48.32 34.49
CA GLU A 329 -19.40 -49.38 34.68
C GLU A 329 -20.83 -48.86 34.52
N SER A 330 -21.16 -47.69 35.06
CA SER A 330 -22.48 -47.05 34.86
C SER A 330 -22.75 -46.71 33.38
N LEU A 331 -21.73 -46.27 32.63
CA LEU A 331 -21.81 -46.06 31.19
C LEU A 331 -22.01 -47.38 30.42
N LYS A 332 -21.38 -48.47 30.87
CA LYS A 332 -21.54 -49.81 30.28
C LYS A 332 -22.97 -50.32 30.45
N GLN A 333 -23.57 -50.09 31.63
CA GLN A 333 -24.98 -50.37 31.90
C GLN A 333 -25.91 -49.48 31.06
N ALA A 334 -25.66 -48.17 30.96
CA ALA A 334 -26.47 -47.27 30.15
C ALA A 334 -26.41 -47.59 28.64
N ALA A 335 -25.22 -47.87 28.11
CA ALA A 335 -25.07 -48.32 26.73
C ALA A 335 -25.81 -49.64 26.48
N ALA A 336 -25.73 -50.60 27.42
CA ALA A 336 -26.47 -51.86 27.31
C ALA A 336 -28.00 -51.66 27.40
N LEU A 337 -28.50 -50.76 28.26
CA LEU A 337 -29.92 -50.41 28.36
C LEU A 337 -30.42 -49.77 27.07
N ILE A 338 -29.77 -48.71 26.59
CA ILE A 338 -30.14 -48.01 25.33
C ILE A 338 -30.09 -48.99 24.14
N THR A 339 -29.06 -49.83 24.04
CA THR A 339 -28.96 -50.88 23.00
C THR A 339 -30.11 -51.87 23.06
N SER A 340 -30.60 -52.22 24.25
CA SER A 340 -31.67 -53.22 24.43
C SER A 340 -33.04 -52.60 24.18
N TYR A 341 -33.27 -51.38 24.68
CA TYR A 341 -34.50 -50.62 24.51
C TYR A 341 -34.73 -50.25 23.04
N ARG A 342 -33.74 -49.67 22.35
CA ARG A 342 -33.84 -49.32 20.91
C ARG A 342 -33.94 -50.54 19.98
N ARG A 343 -33.75 -51.77 20.46
CA ARG A 343 -34.04 -53.02 19.72
C ARG A 343 -35.48 -53.52 19.87
N GLN A 344 -36.22 -53.07 20.89
CA GLN A 344 -37.65 -53.35 20.97
C GLN A 344 -38.40 -52.45 19.96
N SER A 345 -39.42 -52.99 19.30
CA SER A 345 -40.45 -52.27 18.55
C SER A 345 -41.14 -51.23 19.44
N THR A 346 -41.68 -50.16 18.84
CA THR A 346 -42.33 -49.08 19.60
C THR A 346 -43.47 -49.59 20.48
N VAL A 347 -44.26 -50.55 19.99
CA VAL A 347 -45.32 -51.21 20.78
C VAL A 347 -44.75 -51.92 22.01
N ALA A 348 -43.69 -52.73 21.83
CA ALA A 348 -43.05 -53.43 22.93
C ALA A 348 -42.35 -52.48 23.92
N ARG A 349 -41.76 -51.36 23.45
CA ARG A 349 -41.14 -50.32 24.30
C ARG A 349 -42.14 -49.69 25.27
N ARG A 350 -43.35 -49.35 24.79
CA ARG A 350 -44.41 -48.68 25.57
C ARG A 350 -45.10 -49.63 26.55
N LEU A 351 -45.50 -50.82 26.10
CA LEU A 351 -46.16 -51.82 26.97
C LEU A 351 -45.22 -52.41 28.03
N SER A 352 -43.90 -52.43 27.81
CA SER A 352 -42.92 -52.90 28.79
C SER A 352 -42.70 -51.87 29.91
N ILE A 353 -43.68 -51.64 30.79
CA ILE A 353 -43.66 -50.61 31.85
C ILE A 353 -42.36 -50.66 32.70
N THR A 354 -41.83 -51.86 32.97
CA THR A 354 -40.56 -52.05 33.72
C THR A 354 -39.32 -51.41 33.06
N ASN A 355 -39.40 -50.97 31.80
CA ASN A 355 -38.37 -50.15 31.18
C ASN A 355 -38.18 -48.81 31.92
N ARG A 356 -39.24 -48.17 32.43
CA ARG A 356 -39.14 -46.91 33.19
C ARG A 356 -38.22 -47.11 34.39
N ASP A 357 -38.46 -48.15 35.19
CA ASP A 357 -37.72 -48.38 36.44
C ASP A 357 -36.24 -48.73 36.18
N LYS A 358 -35.94 -49.36 35.03
CA LYS A 358 -34.58 -49.59 34.55
C LYS A 358 -33.88 -48.27 34.19
N PHE A 359 -34.54 -47.40 33.43
CA PHE A 359 -34.03 -46.04 33.15
C PHE A 359 -33.85 -45.23 34.45
N THR A 360 -34.78 -45.29 35.40
CA THR A 360 -34.66 -44.64 36.74
C THR A 360 -33.43 -45.13 37.49
N THR A 361 -33.22 -46.45 37.54
CA THR A 361 -32.07 -47.07 38.21
C THR A 361 -30.75 -46.64 37.56
N THR A 362 -30.67 -46.64 36.23
CA THR A 362 -29.46 -46.26 35.50
C THR A 362 -29.19 -44.75 35.58
N ALA A 363 -30.21 -43.89 35.49
CA ALA A 363 -30.07 -42.46 35.66
C ALA A 363 -29.60 -42.10 37.08
N HIS A 364 -30.10 -42.80 38.11
CA HIS A 364 -29.59 -42.66 39.47
C HIS A 364 -28.10 -43.03 39.55
N SER A 365 -27.68 -44.17 38.98
CA SER A 365 -26.25 -44.57 38.96
C SER A 365 -25.35 -43.56 38.24
N VAL A 366 -25.81 -42.98 37.12
CA VAL A 366 -25.11 -41.91 36.41
C VAL A 366 -25.04 -40.63 37.25
N ASN A 367 -26.15 -40.22 37.88
CA ASN A 367 -26.17 -39.06 38.78
C ASN A 367 -25.22 -39.23 39.98
N THR A 368 -25.16 -40.42 40.59
CA THR A 368 -24.23 -40.74 41.69
C THR A 368 -22.77 -40.72 41.22
N CYS A 369 -22.46 -41.29 40.06
CA CYS A 369 -21.11 -41.21 39.49
C CYS A 369 -20.71 -39.76 39.15
N CYS A 370 -21.67 -38.94 38.69
CA CYS A 370 -21.47 -37.52 38.48
C CYS A 370 -21.21 -36.79 39.81
N GLN A 371 -21.98 -37.06 40.87
CA GLN A 371 -21.77 -36.47 42.20
C GLN A 371 -20.38 -36.81 42.76
N ASP A 372 -19.96 -38.07 42.68
CA ASP A 372 -18.64 -38.52 43.13
C ASP A 372 -17.51 -37.91 42.29
N LEU A 373 -17.71 -37.72 40.99
CA LEU A 373 -16.75 -37.05 40.10
C LEU A 373 -16.66 -35.56 40.45
N MET A 374 -17.78 -34.87 40.66
CA MET A 374 -17.78 -33.47 41.06
C MET A 374 -17.14 -33.26 42.43
N LEU A 375 -17.39 -34.14 43.40
CA LEU A 375 -16.72 -34.11 44.70
C LEU A 375 -15.21 -34.30 44.55
N SER A 376 -14.78 -35.28 43.74
CA SER A 376 -13.37 -35.56 43.47
C SER A 376 -12.66 -34.39 42.78
N LEU A 377 -13.35 -33.66 41.90
CA LEU A 377 -12.82 -32.46 41.24
C LEU A 377 -12.84 -31.24 42.19
N GLN A 378 -13.87 -31.09 43.02
CA GLN A 378 -14.02 -29.98 43.97
C GLN A 378 -12.99 -30.00 45.11
N ILE A 379 -12.45 -31.17 45.47
CA ILE A 379 -11.29 -31.29 46.35
C ILE A 379 -10.07 -30.51 45.83
N HIS A 380 -10.00 -30.25 44.50
CA HIS A 380 -8.95 -29.45 43.87
C HIS A 380 -9.43 -28.06 43.38
N GLN A 381 -10.74 -27.76 43.32
CA GLN A 381 -11.27 -26.49 42.79
C GLN A 381 -12.51 -26.00 43.56
N SER A 382 -12.53 -24.73 43.97
CA SER A 382 -13.52 -24.14 44.89
C SER A 382 -14.88 -23.74 44.26
N SER A 383 -15.20 -24.22 43.05
CA SER A 383 -16.44 -23.89 42.34
C SER A 383 -17.59 -24.84 42.68
N LYS A 384 -18.71 -24.29 43.18
CA LYS A 384 -19.98 -25.00 43.22
C LYS A 384 -20.48 -25.23 41.80
N ILE A 385 -20.86 -26.47 41.49
CA ILE A 385 -21.46 -26.87 40.22
C ILE A 385 -22.75 -27.62 40.56
N GLU A 386 -23.82 -27.30 39.82
CA GLU A 386 -25.17 -27.80 40.04
C GLU A 386 -25.42 -29.05 39.19
N ILE A 387 -26.21 -30.00 39.67
CA ILE A 387 -26.32 -31.36 39.10
C ILE A 387 -27.77 -31.61 38.68
N LEU A 388 -27.96 -32.31 37.54
CA LEU A 388 -29.27 -32.62 36.95
C LEU A 388 -30.07 -33.62 37.82
N THR A 389 -30.78 -33.11 38.83
CA THR A 389 -31.60 -33.89 39.78
C THR A 389 -33.07 -34.08 39.35
N ARG A 390 -33.44 -33.67 38.13
CA ARG A 390 -34.81 -33.85 37.59
C ARG A 390 -35.19 -35.33 37.46
N ASP A 391 -36.48 -35.62 37.61
CA ASP A 391 -37.07 -36.93 37.29
C ASP A 391 -36.98 -37.25 35.78
N ILE A 392 -37.26 -38.50 35.41
CA ILE A 392 -37.25 -38.97 34.02
C ILE A 392 -38.56 -38.58 33.33
N PRO A 393 -38.51 -38.08 32.08
CA PRO A 393 -39.72 -37.76 31.32
C PRO A 393 -40.59 -38.99 31.06
N ILE A 394 -41.92 -38.79 31.13
CA ILE A 394 -42.95 -39.77 30.81
C ILE A 394 -43.72 -39.25 29.60
N ASP A 395 -43.63 -39.96 28.48
CA ASP A 395 -44.32 -39.59 27.24
C ASP A 395 -45.84 -39.83 27.38
N ASP A 396 -46.66 -39.19 26.55
CA ASP A 396 -48.11 -39.42 26.60
C ASP A 396 -48.49 -40.86 26.19
N ASP A 397 -47.75 -41.45 25.25
CA ASP A 397 -47.81 -42.88 24.92
C ASP A 397 -47.57 -43.80 26.13
N ASP A 398 -46.68 -43.42 27.06
CA ASP A 398 -46.36 -44.23 28.24
C ASP A 398 -47.55 -44.20 29.23
N LYS A 399 -48.19 -43.03 29.37
CA LYS A 399 -49.40 -42.86 30.20
C LYS A 399 -50.56 -43.65 29.59
N ALA A 400 -50.69 -43.64 28.26
CA ALA A 400 -51.67 -44.45 27.56
C ALA A 400 -51.43 -45.96 27.78
N ALA A 401 -50.17 -46.41 27.76
CA ALA A 401 -49.82 -47.80 28.10
C ALA A 401 -50.15 -48.15 29.57
N GLU A 402 -49.83 -47.27 30.53
CA GLU A 402 -50.20 -47.48 31.94
C GLU A 402 -51.73 -47.54 32.14
N THR A 403 -52.49 -46.67 31.47
CA THR A 403 -53.96 -46.70 31.49
C THR A 403 -54.51 -47.97 30.87
N PHE A 404 -54.04 -48.36 29.67
CA PHE A 404 -54.50 -49.57 28.98
C PHE A 404 -54.21 -50.85 29.79
N VAL A 405 -53.04 -50.92 30.45
CA VAL A 405 -52.68 -52.03 31.35
C VAL A 405 -53.54 -52.07 32.61
N ALA A 406 -53.94 -50.91 33.15
CA ALA A 406 -54.86 -50.84 34.28
C ALA A 406 -56.30 -51.25 33.91
N GLU A 407 -56.76 -50.89 32.72
CA GLU A 407 -58.10 -51.26 32.21
C GLU A 407 -58.24 -52.76 31.92
N HIS A 408 -57.18 -53.40 31.42
CA HIS A 408 -57.15 -54.83 31.09
C HIS A 408 -56.55 -55.72 32.20
N GLY A 409 -56.42 -55.18 33.42
CA GLY A 409 -56.16 -55.93 34.65
C GLY A 409 -54.69 -56.19 34.97
N SER A 410 -53.88 -56.70 34.04
CA SER A 410 -52.44 -56.87 34.25
C SER A 410 -51.61 -56.88 32.96
N LEU A 411 -50.32 -56.56 33.10
CA LEU A 411 -49.36 -56.63 31.99
C LEU A 411 -49.19 -58.07 31.47
N GLU A 412 -49.23 -59.06 32.36
CA GLU A 412 -49.11 -60.49 32.00
C GLU A 412 -50.29 -60.96 31.12
N ALA A 413 -51.50 -60.45 31.38
CA ALA A 413 -52.68 -60.75 30.56
C ALA A 413 -52.52 -60.20 29.13
N ILE A 414 -52.00 -58.98 28.98
CA ILE A 414 -51.74 -58.37 27.67
C ILE A 414 -50.56 -59.06 26.95
N GLN A 415 -49.46 -59.38 27.65
CA GLN A 415 -48.26 -59.99 27.03
C GLN A 415 -48.52 -61.36 26.39
N HIS A 416 -49.59 -62.05 26.80
CA HIS A 416 -49.99 -63.34 26.25
C HIS A 416 -51.21 -63.29 25.31
N ASP A 417 -51.93 -62.15 25.22
CA ASP A 417 -53.04 -61.96 24.28
C ASP A 417 -52.63 -61.08 23.09
N ARG A 418 -52.48 -61.73 21.92
CA ARG A 418 -52.10 -61.06 20.67
C ARG A 418 -53.15 -60.04 20.18
N GLU A 419 -54.43 -60.21 20.50
CA GLU A 419 -55.48 -59.27 20.09
C GLU A 419 -55.51 -58.04 21.00
N LEU A 420 -55.21 -58.15 22.30
CA LEU A 420 -55.04 -56.97 23.18
C LEU A 420 -53.84 -56.10 22.77
N VAL A 421 -52.69 -56.71 22.45
CA VAL A 421 -51.50 -55.97 21.96
C VAL A 421 -51.79 -55.26 20.64
N LYS A 422 -52.59 -55.90 19.77
CA LYS A 422 -53.04 -55.37 18.48
C LYS A 422 -54.06 -54.23 18.64
N GLU A 423 -54.94 -54.31 19.63
CA GLU A 423 -55.85 -53.21 19.98
C GLU A 423 -55.06 -52.00 20.46
N PHE A 424 -54.15 -52.16 21.43
CA PHE A 424 -53.28 -51.06 21.89
C PHE A 424 -52.50 -50.42 20.73
N ALA A 425 -51.92 -51.22 19.83
CA ALA A 425 -51.23 -50.71 18.65
C ALA A 425 -52.17 -49.88 17.74
N GLN A 426 -53.41 -50.31 17.52
CA GLN A 426 -54.39 -49.54 16.74
C GLN A 426 -54.81 -48.23 17.44
N GLN A 427 -55.07 -48.28 18.76
CA GLN A 427 -55.42 -47.11 19.56
C GLN A 427 -54.33 -46.04 19.53
N GLN A 428 -53.05 -46.44 19.61
CA GLN A 428 -51.89 -45.53 19.57
C GLN A 428 -51.33 -45.29 18.15
N HIS A 429 -52.02 -45.77 17.10
CA HIS A 429 -51.61 -45.66 15.68
C HIS A 429 -50.21 -46.22 15.37
N LEU A 430 -49.75 -47.20 16.15
CA LEU A 430 -48.47 -47.87 15.99
C LEU A 430 -48.57 -49.07 15.02
N VAL A 431 -47.49 -49.34 14.30
CA VAL A 431 -47.39 -50.53 13.44
C VAL A 431 -47.11 -51.76 14.31
N MET A 432 -47.97 -52.78 14.21
CA MET A 432 -47.72 -54.10 14.77
C MET A 432 -47.01 -54.97 13.73
N ASP A 433 -45.79 -55.41 14.04
CA ASP A 433 -45.10 -56.47 13.31
C ASP A 433 -45.24 -57.83 14.04
N ASP A 434 -44.92 -58.94 13.37
CA ASP A 434 -45.03 -60.28 13.96
C ASP A 434 -44.02 -60.56 15.09
N THR A 435 -42.96 -59.76 15.21
CA THR A 435 -41.92 -59.93 16.25
C THR A 435 -42.23 -59.17 17.55
N VAL A 436 -43.25 -58.31 17.57
CA VAL A 436 -43.71 -57.58 18.78
C VAL A 436 -43.99 -58.55 19.93
N MET A 437 -44.66 -59.67 19.66
CA MET A 437 -45.01 -60.66 20.69
C MET A 437 -43.77 -61.35 21.26
N ASP A 438 -42.80 -61.72 20.41
CA ASP A 438 -41.52 -62.31 20.86
C ASP A 438 -40.72 -61.31 21.72
N GLN A 439 -40.73 -60.03 21.35
CA GLN A 439 -40.04 -58.95 22.08
C GLN A 439 -40.71 -58.56 23.40
N LEU A 440 -42.02 -58.78 23.54
CA LEU A 440 -42.77 -58.61 24.78
C LEU A 440 -42.53 -59.76 25.76
N ASN A 441 -42.38 -60.99 25.25
CA ASN A 441 -42.09 -62.18 26.05
C ASN A 441 -40.58 -62.36 26.33
N ALA A 442 -39.71 -61.62 25.64
CA ALA A 442 -38.27 -61.63 25.88
C ALA A 442 -37.90 -60.84 27.15
N ASN A 443 -37.20 -61.51 28.09
CA ASN A 443 -36.67 -60.83 29.28
C ASN A 443 -35.56 -59.83 28.90
N VAL A 444 -35.94 -58.55 28.79
CA VAL A 444 -35.04 -57.42 28.50
C VAL A 444 -33.83 -57.38 29.43
N THR A 445 -33.95 -57.89 30.65
CA THR A 445 -32.85 -57.95 31.64
C THR A 445 -31.70 -58.85 31.17
N ASP A 446 -32.01 -59.98 30.53
CA ASP A 446 -31.01 -60.92 30.02
C ASP A 446 -30.34 -60.35 28.75
N ILE A 447 -31.10 -59.63 27.92
CA ILE A 447 -30.58 -58.89 26.76
C ILE A 447 -29.62 -57.77 27.22
N ILE A 448 -29.94 -57.06 28.30
CA ILE A 448 -29.05 -56.06 28.91
C ILE A 448 -27.75 -56.73 29.39
N GLN A 449 -27.83 -57.84 30.13
CA GLN A 449 -26.62 -58.58 30.57
C GLN A 449 -25.78 -59.08 29.39
N GLN A 450 -26.41 -59.63 28.34
CA GLN A 450 -25.72 -60.06 27.13
C GLN A 450 -25.04 -58.90 26.39
N ASN A 451 -25.71 -57.76 26.27
CA ASN A 451 -25.12 -56.55 25.68
C ASN A 451 -23.99 -55.98 26.56
N GLN A 452 -24.12 -55.99 27.90
CA GLN A 452 -23.09 -55.56 28.85
C GLN A 452 -21.82 -56.42 28.75
N ALA A 453 -21.97 -57.75 28.65
CA ALA A 453 -20.86 -58.68 28.43
C ALA A 453 -20.19 -58.48 27.06
N ARG A 454 -20.99 -58.28 25.99
CA ARG A 454 -20.49 -57.98 24.64
C ARG A 454 -19.72 -56.65 24.60
N LEU A 455 -20.21 -55.61 25.28
CA LEU A 455 -19.53 -54.32 25.39
C LEU A 455 -18.20 -54.47 26.15
N GLU A 456 -18.13 -55.33 27.17
CA GLU A 456 -16.88 -55.56 27.90
C GLU A 456 -15.79 -56.24 27.04
N VAL A 457 -16.16 -57.15 26.14
CA VAL A 457 -15.23 -57.72 25.13
C VAL A 457 -14.76 -56.61 24.18
N ILE A 458 -15.69 -55.84 23.60
CA ILE A 458 -15.38 -54.72 22.69
C ILE A 458 -14.44 -53.71 23.38
N LEU A 459 -14.66 -53.42 24.66
CA LEU A 459 -13.79 -52.53 25.45
C LEU A 459 -12.41 -53.13 25.67
N LYS A 460 -12.29 -54.41 26.04
CA LYS A 460 -10.98 -55.08 26.21
C LYS A 460 -10.18 -55.05 24.91
N ASP A 461 -10.81 -55.34 23.78
CA ASP A 461 -10.15 -55.33 22.47
C ASP A 461 -9.71 -53.93 22.03
N ASN A 462 -10.59 -52.92 22.15
CA ASN A 462 -10.28 -51.53 21.78
C ASN A 462 -9.29 -50.86 22.73
N VAL A 463 -9.33 -51.16 24.04
CA VAL A 463 -8.32 -50.67 24.99
C VAL A 463 -6.98 -51.32 24.69
N ASN A 464 -6.93 -52.63 24.42
CA ASN A 464 -5.67 -53.30 24.08
C ASN A 464 -5.05 -52.73 22.79
N SER A 465 -5.83 -52.46 21.74
CA SER A 465 -5.31 -51.84 20.52
C SER A 465 -4.90 -50.38 20.73
N ALA A 466 -5.73 -49.56 21.40
CA ALA A 466 -5.42 -48.16 21.68
C ALA A 466 -4.22 -47.99 22.63
N VAL A 467 -4.04 -48.88 23.60
CA VAL A 467 -2.87 -48.92 24.48
C VAL A 467 -1.64 -49.38 23.70
N LEU A 468 -1.73 -50.40 22.83
CA LEU A 468 -0.59 -50.84 22.03
C LEU A 468 -0.13 -49.79 21.00
N ASP A 469 -1.05 -49.13 20.32
CA ASP A 469 -0.70 -48.06 19.35
C ASP A 469 -0.36 -46.74 20.06
N GLY A 470 -0.95 -46.47 21.23
CA GLY A 470 -0.55 -45.40 22.14
C GLY A 470 0.87 -45.58 22.67
N PHE A 471 1.23 -46.79 23.12
CA PHE A 471 2.61 -47.11 23.51
C PHE A 471 3.56 -47.08 22.31
N LYS A 472 3.19 -47.57 21.12
CA LYS A 472 4.05 -47.41 19.93
C LYS A 472 4.27 -45.93 19.58
N GLY A 473 3.24 -45.10 19.69
CA GLY A 473 3.33 -43.64 19.52
C GLY A 473 4.25 -43.01 20.56
N LEU A 474 3.99 -43.25 21.85
CA LEU A 474 4.78 -42.69 22.96
C LEU A 474 6.23 -43.19 22.96
N VAL A 475 6.47 -44.46 22.60
CA VAL A 475 7.82 -45.04 22.48
C VAL A 475 8.52 -44.54 21.22
N ALA A 476 7.81 -44.24 20.13
CA ALA A 476 8.39 -43.55 18.98
C ALA A 476 8.74 -42.08 19.30
N GLU A 477 7.88 -41.37 20.03
CA GLU A 477 8.13 -39.99 20.47
C GLU A 477 9.24 -39.93 21.54
N LEU A 478 9.31 -40.88 22.48
CA LEU A 478 10.41 -40.98 23.46
C LEU A 478 11.74 -41.34 22.78
N ASN A 479 11.79 -42.36 21.93
CA ASN A 479 13.03 -42.69 21.21
C ASN A 479 13.46 -41.55 20.26
N ALA A 480 12.52 -40.80 19.68
CA ALA A 480 12.85 -39.59 18.93
C ALA A 480 13.42 -38.49 19.84
N ALA A 481 12.76 -38.18 20.96
CA ALA A 481 13.21 -37.14 21.90
C ALA A 481 14.52 -37.47 22.64
N GLU A 482 14.81 -38.75 22.89
CA GLU A 482 16.08 -39.20 23.48
C GLU A 482 17.22 -39.33 22.45
N SER A 483 16.91 -39.49 21.16
CA SER A 483 17.91 -39.46 20.07
C SER A 483 18.08 -38.07 19.44
N GLU A 484 17.25 -37.10 19.80
CA GLU A 484 17.42 -35.70 19.38
C GLU A 484 18.64 -35.05 20.02
N GLN A 485 19.47 -34.46 19.16
CA GLN A 485 20.61 -33.66 19.58
C GLN A 485 20.14 -32.42 20.36
N ARG A 486 20.76 -32.16 21.52
CA ARG A 486 20.52 -30.95 22.31
C ARG A 486 21.35 -29.79 21.78
N PHE A 487 20.73 -28.63 21.66
CA PHE A 487 21.33 -27.39 21.16
C PHE A 487 21.12 -26.26 22.19
N HIS A 488 21.99 -25.25 22.20
CA HIS A 488 21.81 -24.04 23.00
C HIS A 488 21.37 -22.87 22.10
N CYS A 489 20.37 -22.10 22.53
CA CYS A 489 19.90 -20.93 21.80
C CYS A 489 20.80 -19.71 22.03
N VAL A 490 21.51 -19.23 21.00
CA VAL A 490 22.40 -18.05 21.07
C VAL A 490 21.68 -16.78 21.55
N GLN A 491 20.38 -16.64 21.31
CA GLN A 491 19.59 -15.46 21.71
C GLN A 491 19.08 -15.47 23.15
N CYS A 492 19.08 -16.60 23.88
CA CYS A 492 18.59 -16.64 25.26
C CYS A 492 19.26 -17.67 26.20
N ASP A 493 20.32 -18.33 25.72
CA ASP A 493 21.16 -19.31 26.40
C ASP A 493 20.40 -20.46 27.11
N LYS A 494 19.40 -21.01 26.40
CA LYS A 494 18.60 -22.15 26.87
C LYS A 494 18.81 -23.37 25.98
N GLU A 495 18.88 -24.55 26.62
CA GLU A 495 18.81 -25.83 25.93
C GLU A 495 17.46 -26.01 25.20
N PHE A 496 17.52 -26.56 23.99
CA PHE A 496 16.36 -27.05 23.24
C PHE A 496 16.75 -28.29 22.42
N THR A 497 15.73 -29.01 21.96
CA THR A 497 15.78 -30.11 20.99
C THR A 497 14.79 -29.80 19.87
N ASN A 498 14.84 -30.50 18.73
CA ASN A 498 13.95 -30.22 17.59
C ASN A 498 12.45 -30.37 17.93
N ALA A 499 12.07 -31.32 18.78
CA ALA A 499 10.70 -31.50 19.28
C ALA A 499 10.31 -30.53 20.40
N THR A 500 11.26 -30.05 21.21
CA THR A 500 11.01 -29.04 22.26
C THR A 500 11.09 -27.59 21.75
N ASN A 501 11.41 -27.43 20.45
CA ASN A 501 11.47 -26.19 19.67
C ASN A 501 10.06 -25.57 19.48
N ARG A 502 9.44 -25.08 20.56
CA ARG A 502 8.08 -24.48 20.55
C ARG A 502 8.01 -23.22 19.69
N LEU A 503 7.04 -23.13 18.78
CA LEU A 503 6.38 -22.00 18.05
C LEU A 503 6.99 -20.57 17.90
N LYS A 504 8.16 -20.24 18.47
CA LYS A 504 8.87 -18.94 18.47
C LYS A 504 10.40 -19.10 18.58
N SER A 505 10.94 -20.30 18.40
CA SER A 505 12.21 -20.71 19.02
C SER A 505 13.46 -20.64 18.12
N CYS A 506 14.26 -19.60 18.36
CA CYS A 506 15.63 -19.73 18.90
C CYS A 506 16.76 -20.48 18.15
N SER A 507 16.49 -21.15 17.03
CA SER A 507 17.28 -22.34 16.64
C SER A 507 18.03 -22.28 15.29
N PHE A 508 17.45 -21.65 14.26
CA PHE A 508 17.90 -21.85 12.88
C PHE A 508 18.88 -20.82 12.31
N HIS A 509 19.22 -19.77 13.07
CA HIS A 509 20.05 -18.68 12.56
C HIS A 509 21.44 -18.71 13.20
N ARG A 510 22.45 -19.14 12.43
CA ARG A 510 23.86 -19.27 12.83
C ARG A 510 24.62 -17.94 12.96
N GLY A 511 23.91 -16.82 13.07
CA GLY A 511 24.48 -15.48 13.18
C GLY A 511 23.53 -14.56 13.95
N GLU A 512 24.09 -13.51 14.54
CA GLU A 512 23.31 -12.50 15.27
C GLU A 512 22.21 -11.89 14.38
N TYR A 513 21.10 -11.53 14.99
CA TYR A 513 19.98 -10.89 14.31
C TYR A 513 20.33 -9.44 13.96
N ASP A 514 20.31 -9.08 12.68
CA ASP A 514 20.47 -7.69 12.27
C ASP A 514 19.18 -6.91 12.58
N SER A 515 19.22 -6.16 13.67
CA SER A 515 18.12 -5.31 14.12
C SER A 515 17.87 -4.10 13.22
N TRP A 516 18.84 -3.70 12.39
CA TRP A 516 18.69 -2.66 11.36
C TRP A 516 18.11 -3.25 10.07
N GLY A 517 18.69 -4.33 9.56
CA GLY A 517 18.23 -5.06 8.37
C GLY A 517 16.96 -5.90 8.58
N GLN A 518 16.44 -5.95 9.81
CA GLN A 518 15.29 -6.76 10.24
C GLN A 518 15.33 -8.23 9.76
N SER A 519 16.53 -8.79 9.73
CA SER A 519 16.80 -10.09 9.11
C SER A 519 17.98 -10.80 9.78
N TYR A 520 18.06 -12.11 9.57
CA TYR A 520 19.21 -12.91 9.99
C TYR A 520 20.16 -13.10 8.80
N PRO A 521 21.49 -13.22 8.99
CA PRO A 521 22.48 -13.30 7.90
C PRO A 521 22.28 -14.37 6.80
N CYS A 522 21.45 -15.39 7.04
CA CYS A 522 21.04 -16.41 6.05
C CYS A 522 19.83 -16.00 5.19
N CYS A 523 19.05 -15.00 5.62
CA CYS A 523 17.78 -14.58 5.06
C CYS A 523 17.89 -13.19 4.44
N GLY A 524 17.10 -12.91 3.39
CA GLY A 524 17.03 -11.56 2.77
C GLY A 524 18.19 -11.20 1.83
N TYR A 525 19.19 -12.08 1.69
CA TYR A 525 20.31 -11.89 0.75
C TYR A 525 20.12 -12.75 -0.51
N VAL A 526 20.33 -12.14 -1.69
CA VAL A 526 20.12 -12.79 -2.99
C VAL A 526 21.17 -13.87 -3.33
N ASP A 527 22.22 -14.02 -2.52
CA ASP A 527 23.29 -15.00 -2.72
C ASP A 527 23.29 -16.17 -1.71
N THR A 528 22.36 -16.18 -0.74
CA THR A 528 22.23 -17.27 0.25
C THR A 528 21.21 -18.33 -0.15
N VAL A 529 20.18 -18.00 -0.93
CA VAL A 529 19.08 -18.92 -1.31
C VAL A 529 18.75 -18.81 -2.81
N ASP A 530 18.67 -19.95 -3.48
CA ASP A 530 18.06 -20.10 -4.82
C ASP A 530 16.57 -20.45 -4.62
N GLU A 531 15.68 -19.45 -4.70
CA GLU A 531 14.25 -19.70 -4.48
C GLU A 531 13.59 -20.37 -5.69
N TRP A 532 13.08 -21.58 -5.49
CA TRP A 532 12.42 -22.34 -6.56
C TRP A 532 10.96 -21.95 -6.74
N ALA A 533 10.25 -21.73 -5.64
CA ALA A 533 8.87 -21.25 -5.66
C ALA A 533 8.50 -20.54 -4.35
N SER A 534 7.83 -19.41 -4.48
CA SER A 534 7.15 -18.70 -3.40
C SER A 534 5.66 -18.51 -3.71
N VAL A 535 4.86 -18.36 -2.66
CA VAL A 535 3.50 -17.80 -2.70
C VAL A 535 3.43 -16.69 -1.67
N GLU A 536 2.80 -15.57 -2.02
CA GLU A 536 2.57 -14.44 -1.12
C GLU A 536 1.16 -13.88 -1.35
N ASP A 537 0.44 -13.63 -0.27
CA ASP A 537 -0.91 -13.05 -0.28
C ASP A 537 -0.99 -12.03 0.86
N THR A 538 -1.30 -10.77 0.54
CA THR A 538 -1.31 -9.68 1.52
C THR A 538 -2.73 -9.28 1.88
N ASN A 539 -3.00 -9.18 3.18
CA ASN A 539 -4.25 -8.64 3.69
C ASN A 539 -4.37 -7.14 3.35
N LEU A 540 -5.42 -6.78 2.60
CA LEU A 540 -5.68 -5.40 2.16
C LEU A 540 -6.33 -4.52 3.23
N GLU A 541 -6.69 -5.07 4.41
CA GLU A 541 -7.19 -4.28 5.55
C GLU A 541 -6.07 -3.85 6.50
N ASP A 542 -5.12 -4.74 6.83
CA ASP A 542 -4.10 -4.54 7.88
C ASP A 542 -2.63 -4.65 7.42
N ASP A 543 -2.38 -4.81 6.11
CA ASP A 543 -1.05 -5.08 5.51
C ASP A 543 -0.39 -6.42 5.86
N GLY A 544 -1.05 -7.28 6.65
CA GLY A 544 -0.54 -8.58 7.08
C GLY A 544 -0.21 -9.52 5.91
N VAL A 545 1.07 -9.75 5.69
CA VAL A 545 1.57 -10.63 4.61
C VAL A 545 1.54 -12.09 5.06
N LYS A 546 0.93 -12.97 4.26
CA LYS A 546 1.02 -14.42 4.41
C LYS A 546 1.81 -14.99 3.25
N LYS A 547 2.95 -15.60 3.55
CA LYS A 547 3.88 -16.14 2.54
C LYS A 547 4.44 -17.50 2.91
N ALA A 548 4.82 -18.26 1.90
CA ALA A 548 5.56 -19.51 2.04
C ALA A 548 6.47 -19.71 0.82
N SER A 549 7.66 -20.26 1.00
CA SER A 549 8.57 -20.57 -0.10
C SER A 549 9.41 -21.83 0.10
N VAL A 550 9.91 -22.35 -1.01
CA VAL A 550 10.86 -23.48 -1.08
C VAL A 550 11.98 -23.14 -2.07
N GLY A 551 13.20 -23.52 -1.73
CA GLY A 551 14.38 -23.26 -2.55
C GLY A 551 15.58 -24.11 -2.12
N GLN A 552 16.74 -23.86 -2.73
CA GLN A 552 18.02 -24.42 -2.27
C GLN A 552 18.74 -23.40 -1.37
N LEU A 553 19.18 -23.84 -0.19
CA LEU A 553 20.14 -23.07 0.59
C LEU A 553 21.52 -23.19 -0.09
N LEU A 554 22.07 -22.06 -0.52
CA LEU A 554 23.37 -21.97 -1.17
C LEU A 554 24.50 -21.66 -0.17
N ARG A 555 24.23 -20.82 0.84
CA ARG A 555 25.20 -20.35 1.84
C ARG A 555 24.52 -20.09 3.18
N TRP A 556 25.22 -20.30 4.30
CA TRP A 556 24.71 -19.92 5.63
C TRP A 556 24.73 -18.41 5.90
N VAL A 557 25.57 -17.65 5.21
CA VAL A 557 25.66 -16.18 5.31
C VAL A 557 25.99 -15.58 3.94
N SER A 558 25.55 -14.35 3.67
CA SER A 558 25.93 -13.64 2.44
C SER A 558 27.45 -13.55 2.31
N ARG A 559 27.98 -13.83 1.11
CA ARG A 559 29.42 -13.92 0.80
C ARG A 559 30.21 -14.99 1.57
N GLY A 560 29.57 -15.82 2.40
CA GLY A 560 30.19 -16.99 3.02
C GLY A 560 30.48 -18.10 2.01
N GLU A 561 31.00 -19.24 2.48
CA GLU A 561 31.22 -20.41 1.61
C GLU A 561 29.90 -21.03 1.14
N ARG A 562 29.96 -21.80 0.03
CA ARG A 562 28.81 -22.59 -0.44
C ARG A 562 28.68 -23.87 0.35
N LEU A 563 27.47 -24.43 0.42
CA LEU A 563 27.24 -25.75 1.00
C LEU A 563 27.70 -26.86 0.03
N ASP A 564 28.45 -27.84 0.55
CA ASP A 564 28.88 -29.02 -0.20
C ASP A 564 27.71 -30.00 -0.47
N GLU A 565 26.76 -30.10 0.46
CA GLU A 565 25.57 -30.95 0.33
C GLU A 565 24.34 -30.11 -0.05
N ALA A 566 23.68 -30.50 -1.14
CA ALA A 566 22.47 -29.86 -1.64
C ALA A 566 21.35 -29.93 -0.59
N THR A 567 20.96 -28.75 -0.10
CA THR A 567 20.10 -28.58 1.06
C THR A 567 18.85 -27.81 0.65
N ILE A 568 17.68 -28.44 0.77
CA ILE A 568 16.37 -27.81 0.54
C ILE A 568 16.07 -26.90 1.72
N LEU A 569 15.61 -25.67 1.47
CA LEU A 569 15.06 -24.77 2.48
C LEU A 569 13.54 -24.66 2.29
N ILE A 570 12.77 -24.76 3.38
CA ILE A 570 11.33 -24.46 3.39
C ILE A 570 11.05 -23.38 4.45
N SER A 571 10.35 -22.32 4.02
CA SER A 571 9.93 -21.19 4.84
C SER A 571 8.41 -21.02 4.78
N VAL A 572 7.75 -20.77 5.92
CA VAL A 572 6.29 -20.57 6.01
C VAL A 572 6.00 -19.52 7.08
N GLY A 573 5.27 -18.46 6.71
CA GLY A 573 5.02 -17.30 7.57
C GLY A 573 6.13 -16.25 7.48
N THR A 574 6.00 -15.18 8.26
CA THR A 574 7.06 -14.17 8.42
C THR A 574 7.97 -14.59 9.57
N ILE A 575 9.28 -14.66 9.32
CA ILE A 575 10.28 -15.10 10.31
C ILE A 575 10.43 -14.02 11.38
N TRP A 576 9.56 -14.05 12.40
CA TRP A 576 9.48 -13.01 13.42
C TRP A 576 9.02 -13.57 14.77
N TYR A 577 9.58 -13.08 15.87
CA TYR A 577 9.34 -13.63 17.21
C TYR A 577 7.90 -13.44 17.73
N THR A 578 7.09 -12.56 17.13
CA THR A 578 5.66 -12.41 17.48
C THR A 578 4.77 -13.41 16.75
N GLU A 579 5.10 -13.82 15.52
CA GLU A 579 4.24 -14.61 14.63
C GLU A 579 4.56 -16.12 14.66
N PRO A 580 3.59 -17.01 14.37
CA PRO A 580 3.86 -18.42 14.08
C PRO A 580 4.52 -18.56 12.71
N TYR A 581 5.77 -19.04 12.68
CA TYR A 581 6.51 -19.35 11.45
C TYR A 581 7.17 -20.73 11.50
N TYR A 582 7.58 -21.21 10.33
CA TYR A 582 8.42 -22.38 10.14
C TYR A 582 9.54 -22.03 9.19
N PHE A 583 10.76 -22.41 9.55
CA PHE A 583 11.94 -22.21 8.74
C PHE A 583 12.88 -23.39 9.02
N ASN A 584 13.07 -24.28 8.06
CA ASN A 584 13.85 -25.50 8.26
C ASN A 584 14.53 -25.97 6.96
N THR A 585 15.65 -26.67 7.14
CA THR A 585 16.51 -27.19 6.08
C THR A 585 16.49 -28.71 6.02
N PHE A 586 16.63 -29.29 4.82
CA PHE A 586 16.63 -30.74 4.61
C PHE A 586 17.69 -31.16 3.59
N THR A 587 18.62 -32.01 4.00
CA THR A 587 19.52 -32.78 3.12
C THR A 587 18.78 -33.94 2.47
N ALA A 588 19.37 -34.54 1.42
CA ALA A 588 18.82 -35.74 0.78
C ALA A 588 18.62 -36.92 1.77
N LYS A 589 19.53 -37.08 2.74
CA LYS A 589 19.49 -38.14 3.77
C LYS A 589 18.33 -37.96 4.74
N GLU A 590 18.05 -36.71 5.13
CA GLU A 590 16.90 -36.36 5.97
C GLU A 590 15.58 -36.52 5.21
N MET A 591 15.55 -36.12 3.93
CA MET A 591 14.38 -36.31 3.05
C MET A 591 13.99 -37.78 2.87
N GLU A 592 14.94 -38.72 2.79
CA GLU A 592 14.62 -40.15 2.84
C GLU A 592 13.95 -40.56 4.17
N THR A 593 14.47 -40.07 5.28
CA THR A 593 14.01 -40.43 6.63
C THR A 593 12.61 -39.88 6.90
N ILE A 594 12.38 -38.62 6.53
CA ILE A 594 11.06 -37.96 6.53
C ILE A 594 10.09 -38.72 5.62
N THR A 595 10.52 -39.14 4.43
CA THR A 595 9.67 -39.93 3.51
C THR A 595 9.20 -41.24 4.14
N ARG A 596 10.04 -41.94 4.91
CA ARG A 596 9.64 -43.15 5.66
C ARG A 596 8.58 -42.81 6.71
N SER A 597 8.78 -41.75 7.49
CA SER A 597 7.84 -41.29 8.52
C SER A 597 6.49 -40.83 7.94
N VAL A 598 6.50 -40.04 6.88
CA VAL A 598 5.29 -39.54 6.19
C VAL A 598 4.53 -40.69 5.51
N ARG A 599 5.23 -41.68 4.94
CA ARG A 599 4.60 -42.88 4.34
C ARG A 599 3.86 -43.74 5.36
N LEU A 600 4.36 -43.82 6.60
CA LEU A 600 3.73 -44.54 7.71
C LEU A 600 2.58 -43.73 8.33
N SER A 601 2.84 -42.49 8.73
CA SER A 601 1.88 -41.63 9.45
C SER A 601 0.79 -41.01 8.58
N ARG A 602 0.99 -40.97 7.25
CA ARG A 602 0.15 -40.28 6.25
C ARG A 602 0.00 -38.76 6.47
N ARG A 603 0.74 -38.16 7.41
CA ARG A 603 0.72 -36.71 7.68
C ARG A 603 1.53 -35.96 6.62
N THR A 604 0.85 -35.29 5.69
CA THR A 604 1.47 -34.47 4.65
C THR A 604 1.80 -33.05 5.09
N LEU A 605 1.09 -32.51 6.09
CA LEU A 605 1.29 -31.15 6.57
C LEU A 605 2.69 -30.95 7.18
N ILE A 606 3.44 -29.97 6.66
CA ILE A 606 4.74 -29.54 7.21
C ILE A 606 4.48 -28.51 8.31
N PHE A 607 3.78 -27.43 7.96
CA PHE A 607 3.38 -26.36 8.89
C PHE A 607 2.23 -25.55 8.33
N ARG A 608 1.43 -24.94 9.22
CA ARG A 608 0.39 -23.96 8.92
C ARG A 608 0.41 -22.86 9.99
N THR A 609 0.48 -21.59 9.60
CA THR A 609 0.65 -20.46 10.54
C THR A 609 -0.58 -20.16 11.41
N SER A 610 -1.76 -20.60 11.00
CA SER A 610 -3.05 -20.26 11.59
C SER A 610 -4.06 -21.38 11.33
N THR A 611 -4.84 -21.74 12.35
CA THR A 611 -5.93 -22.73 12.22
C THR A 611 -7.16 -22.19 11.48
N SER A 612 -7.23 -20.88 11.21
CA SER A 612 -8.36 -20.30 10.47
C SER A 612 -8.29 -20.65 8.99
N GLU A 613 -9.43 -20.97 8.38
CA GLU A 613 -9.59 -21.07 6.93
C GLU A 613 -9.78 -19.70 6.24
N SER A 614 -9.88 -18.60 6.99
CA SER A 614 -9.87 -17.24 6.42
C SER A 614 -8.47 -16.82 5.99
N GLU A 615 -7.45 -17.13 6.80
CA GLU A 615 -6.14 -16.49 6.74
C GLU A 615 -5.05 -17.41 7.30
N PHE A 616 -4.09 -17.79 6.45
CA PHE A 616 -2.97 -18.67 6.80
C PHE A 616 -1.89 -18.68 5.71
N ALA A 617 -0.67 -19.07 6.09
CA ALA A 617 0.32 -19.64 5.17
C ALA A 617 0.59 -21.10 5.56
N MET A 618 0.91 -21.96 4.60
CA MET A 618 1.03 -23.41 4.80
C MET A 618 1.98 -24.04 3.77
N ALA A 619 2.69 -25.10 4.19
CA ALA A 619 3.41 -26.00 3.29
C ALA A 619 3.07 -27.47 3.58
N GLU A 620 3.00 -28.29 2.54
CA GLU A 620 2.64 -29.71 2.61
C GLU A 620 3.49 -30.56 1.66
N TRP A 621 3.82 -31.78 2.07
CA TRP A 621 4.42 -32.80 1.20
C TRP A 621 3.41 -33.37 0.21
N ILE A 622 3.80 -33.42 -1.07
CA ILE A 622 3.03 -34.10 -2.11
C ILE A 622 3.55 -35.53 -2.23
N LEU A 623 2.64 -36.49 -2.16
CA LEU A 623 2.98 -37.92 -2.24
C LEU A 623 2.58 -38.50 -3.60
N SER A 624 3.49 -39.29 -4.17
CA SER A 624 3.15 -40.25 -5.24
C SER A 624 2.23 -41.35 -4.72
N VAL A 625 1.58 -42.07 -5.64
CA VAL A 625 0.85 -43.33 -5.35
C VAL A 625 1.70 -44.38 -4.61
N SER A 626 3.03 -44.33 -4.70
CA SER A 626 3.94 -45.21 -3.94
C SER A 626 4.10 -44.83 -2.44
N GLY A 627 3.63 -43.64 -2.05
CA GLY A 627 3.87 -43.03 -0.75
C GLY A 627 5.22 -42.32 -0.60
N LYS A 628 6.05 -42.26 -1.66
CA LYS A 628 7.25 -41.39 -1.69
C LYS A 628 6.85 -39.93 -1.91
N ILE A 629 7.55 -39.01 -1.26
CA ILE A 629 7.44 -37.56 -1.50
C ILE A 629 7.92 -37.26 -2.94
N THR A 630 7.25 -36.31 -3.61
CA THR A 630 7.56 -35.87 -4.98
C THR A 630 7.62 -34.35 -5.16
N GLY A 631 7.20 -33.59 -4.15
CA GLY A 631 7.19 -32.13 -4.20
C GLY A 631 6.65 -31.49 -2.93
N VAL A 632 6.64 -30.17 -2.91
CA VAL A 632 6.03 -29.34 -1.86
C VAL A 632 4.86 -28.57 -2.47
N ARG A 633 3.69 -28.63 -1.83
CA ARG A 633 2.57 -27.71 -2.08
C ARG A 633 2.69 -26.55 -1.10
N LEU A 634 2.87 -25.35 -1.64
CA LEU A 634 2.84 -24.10 -0.89
C LEU A 634 1.46 -23.46 -1.02
N THR A 635 0.91 -22.96 0.08
CA THR A 635 -0.37 -22.26 0.11
C THR A 635 -0.25 -20.97 0.94
N ALA A 636 -0.73 -19.85 0.40
CA ALA A 636 -0.95 -18.61 1.14
C ALA A 636 -2.39 -18.13 0.93
N LYS A 637 -3.00 -17.57 1.98
CA LYS A 637 -4.32 -16.95 1.93
C LYS A 637 -4.38 -15.80 2.92
N SER A 638 -4.74 -14.61 2.45
CA SER A 638 -5.14 -13.48 3.31
C SER A 638 -6.65 -13.46 3.53
N ALA A 639 -7.10 -12.84 4.63
CA ALA A 639 -8.53 -12.67 4.93
C ALA A 639 -9.30 -11.91 3.83
N THR A 640 -8.60 -11.09 3.02
CA THR A 640 -9.17 -10.32 1.91
C THR A 640 -9.24 -11.08 0.58
N SER A 641 -8.59 -12.24 0.48
CA SER A 641 -8.49 -13.02 -0.75
C SER A 641 -9.56 -14.10 -0.85
N THR A 642 -10.34 -14.07 -1.94
CA THR A 642 -11.44 -15.03 -2.16
C THR A 642 -10.92 -16.46 -2.35
N ASN A 643 -9.75 -16.60 -2.97
CA ASN A 643 -9.09 -17.89 -3.24
C ASN A 643 -7.67 -17.86 -2.65
N PRO A 644 -7.15 -18.99 -2.16
CA PRO A 644 -5.73 -19.10 -1.79
C PRO A 644 -4.82 -19.04 -3.03
N TYR A 645 -3.61 -18.52 -2.84
CA TYR A 645 -2.47 -18.74 -3.73
C TYR A 645 -1.89 -20.13 -3.44
N VAL A 646 -1.93 -21.04 -4.42
CA VAL A 646 -1.41 -22.40 -4.33
C VAL A 646 -0.41 -22.65 -5.46
N ARG A 647 0.84 -22.99 -5.12
CA ARG A 647 1.88 -23.46 -6.04
C ARG A 647 2.41 -24.82 -5.61
N VAL A 648 2.87 -25.59 -6.59
CA VAL A 648 3.47 -26.91 -6.42
C VAL A 648 4.87 -26.91 -7.02
N CYS A 649 5.88 -27.20 -6.21
CA CYS A 649 7.26 -27.37 -6.65
C CYS A 649 7.66 -28.86 -6.59
N PRO A 650 7.91 -29.53 -7.73
CA PRO A 650 8.47 -30.88 -7.75
C PRO A 650 9.92 -30.90 -7.22
N ILE A 651 10.28 -31.92 -6.44
CA ILE A 651 11.64 -32.11 -5.90
C ILE A 651 12.19 -33.52 -6.21
N ASP A 652 13.51 -33.62 -6.37
CA ASP A 652 14.28 -34.86 -6.46
C ASP A 652 14.90 -35.13 -5.09
N MET A 653 14.31 -36.07 -4.34
CA MET A 653 14.77 -36.40 -2.99
C MET A 653 16.21 -36.92 -2.96
N ALA A 654 16.67 -37.57 -4.03
CA ALA A 654 18.01 -38.18 -4.07
C ALA A 654 19.11 -37.14 -4.32
N LYS A 655 18.75 -35.96 -4.83
CA LYS A 655 19.69 -34.86 -5.11
C LYS A 655 19.50 -33.63 -4.24
N GLY A 656 18.36 -33.48 -3.55
CA GLY A 656 18.04 -32.25 -2.81
C GLY A 656 17.78 -31.05 -3.74
N THR A 657 17.27 -31.28 -4.95
CA THR A 657 17.07 -30.25 -6.00
C THR A 657 15.65 -30.25 -6.57
N LYS A 658 15.21 -29.14 -7.18
CA LYS A 658 14.00 -29.07 -8.03
C LYS A 658 14.03 -30.15 -9.13
N SER A 659 12.91 -30.85 -9.36
CA SER A 659 12.85 -31.97 -10.34
C SER A 659 12.01 -31.72 -11.59
N GLY A 660 11.29 -30.60 -11.65
CA GLY A 660 10.43 -30.25 -12.79
C GLY A 660 9.84 -28.86 -12.66
N ASP A 661 8.97 -28.49 -13.60
CA ASP A 661 8.33 -27.17 -13.65
C ASP A 661 7.36 -26.94 -12.49
N ILE A 662 7.24 -25.68 -12.07
CA ILE A 662 6.41 -25.26 -10.95
C ILE A 662 4.96 -25.12 -11.46
N MET A 663 4.04 -25.83 -10.84
CA MET A 663 2.62 -25.78 -11.21
C MET A 663 1.88 -24.81 -10.28
N THR A 664 1.45 -23.66 -10.82
CA THR A 664 0.49 -22.79 -10.14
C THR A 664 -0.91 -23.38 -10.29
N LEU A 665 -1.53 -23.77 -9.18
CA LEU A 665 -2.89 -24.32 -9.16
C LEU A 665 -3.96 -23.22 -8.97
N SER A 666 -3.57 -22.10 -8.35
CA SER A 666 -4.36 -20.90 -8.15
C SER A 666 -3.43 -19.76 -7.76
N GLU A 667 -3.48 -18.59 -8.40
CA GLU A 667 -3.00 -17.34 -7.78
C GLU A 667 -4.10 -16.73 -6.89
N GLY A 668 -3.74 -16.33 -5.67
CA GLY A 668 -4.62 -15.66 -4.71
C GLY A 668 -4.71 -14.15 -4.97
N GLY A 669 -4.84 -13.36 -3.90
CA GLY A 669 -4.80 -11.90 -3.96
C GLY A 669 -6.03 -11.25 -4.60
N MET A 670 -6.03 -9.91 -4.63
CA MET A 670 -6.99 -9.11 -5.39
C MET A 670 -6.57 -8.99 -6.86
N ARG A 671 -7.05 -9.91 -7.70
CA ARG A 671 -6.76 -9.85 -9.14
C ARG A 671 -7.48 -8.71 -9.86
N SER A 672 -6.70 -7.88 -10.55
CA SER A 672 -7.17 -6.99 -11.62
C SER A 672 -7.36 -7.77 -12.94
N TYR A 673 -8.24 -7.30 -13.80
CA TYR A 673 -8.49 -7.87 -15.13
C TYR A 673 -8.36 -6.82 -16.23
N THR A 674 -8.00 -7.27 -17.42
CA THR A 674 -7.99 -6.45 -18.64
C THR A 674 -9.43 -6.16 -19.09
N PRO A 675 -9.79 -4.91 -19.45
CA PRO A 675 -11.11 -4.60 -19.99
C PRO A 675 -11.26 -5.12 -21.43
N ALA A 676 -12.49 -5.41 -21.86
CA ALA A 676 -12.80 -5.88 -23.22
C ALA A 676 -12.69 -4.79 -24.31
N SER A 677 -12.61 -3.51 -23.90
CA SER A 677 -12.36 -2.35 -24.75
C SER A 677 -11.56 -1.29 -23.98
N PRO A 678 -11.01 -0.25 -24.61
CA PRO A 678 -10.50 0.91 -23.89
C PRO A 678 -11.60 1.63 -23.10
N TYR A 679 -11.23 2.27 -21.99
CA TYR A 679 -12.12 3.18 -21.24
C TYR A 679 -12.21 4.53 -21.96
N ILE A 680 -13.42 5.05 -22.12
CA ILE A 680 -13.69 6.39 -22.67
C ILE A 680 -14.03 7.31 -21.50
N LEU A 681 -13.36 8.46 -21.40
CA LEU A 681 -13.56 9.41 -20.30
C LEU A 681 -14.38 10.64 -20.74
N PRO A 682 -15.12 11.28 -19.83
CA PRO A 682 -15.74 12.58 -20.10
C PRO A 682 -14.69 13.65 -20.41
N ALA A 683 -15.06 14.64 -21.23
CA ALA A 683 -14.23 15.82 -21.48
C ALA A 683 -14.09 16.66 -20.20
N THR A 684 -12.92 17.28 -20.02
CA THR A 684 -12.65 18.21 -18.92
C THR A 684 -13.57 19.43 -18.98
N ILE A 685 -14.30 19.69 -17.90
CA ILE A 685 -15.17 20.86 -17.72
C ILE A 685 -14.37 21.94 -17.00
N ARG A 686 -14.15 23.09 -17.65
CA ARG A 686 -13.57 24.29 -17.02
C ARG A 686 -14.60 25.41 -16.94
N ALA A 687 -14.59 26.15 -15.85
CA ALA A 687 -15.39 27.34 -15.59
C ALA A 687 -14.47 28.49 -15.14
N GLY A 688 -14.71 29.68 -15.69
CA GLY A 688 -13.81 30.84 -15.59
C GLY A 688 -13.18 31.21 -16.94
N PRO A 689 -12.52 32.38 -17.04
CA PRO A 689 -11.72 32.74 -18.21
C PRO A 689 -10.46 31.87 -18.29
N GLU A 690 -9.86 31.82 -19.48
CA GLU A 690 -8.52 31.25 -19.70
C GLU A 690 -7.54 32.38 -20.03
N ILE A 691 -6.39 32.37 -19.39
CA ILE A 691 -5.36 33.41 -19.52
C ILE A 691 -4.32 32.94 -20.54
N SER A 692 -3.83 33.89 -21.33
CA SER A 692 -2.72 33.67 -22.26
C SER A 692 -1.38 33.95 -21.57
N ASP A 693 -0.36 33.15 -21.87
CA ASP A 693 1.04 33.46 -21.57
C ASP A 693 1.69 34.39 -22.61
N ILE A 694 0.97 34.70 -23.69
CA ILE A 694 1.45 35.54 -24.79
C ILE A 694 1.08 37.00 -24.52
N GLN A 695 2.03 37.91 -24.76
CA GLN A 695 1.78 39.36 -24.72
C GLN A 695 0.74 39.74 -25.79
N VAL A 696 -0.36 40.38 -25.39
CA VAL A 696 -1.55 40.66 -26.22
C VAL A 696 -1.20 41.32 -27.57
N ARG A 697 -0.21 42.20 -27.59
CA ARG A 697 0.44 42.77 -28.79
C ARG A 697 1.80 43.36 -28.41
N PRO A 698 2.74 43.57 -29.36
CA PRO A 698 3.94 44.35 -29.06
C PRO A 698 3.59 45.79 -28.61
N PRO A 699 4.42 46.41 -27.73
CA PRO A 699 4.30 47.82 -27.40
C PRO A 699 4.53 48.72 -28.61
N ARG A 700 3.79 49.83 -28.69
CA ARG A 700 3.93 50.81 -29.77
C ARG A 700 5.17 51.68 -29.56
N THR A 701 6.07 51.63 -30.52
CA THR A 701 7.30 52.47 -30.59
C THR A 701 7.15 53.67 -31.54
N ASN A 702 5.98 53.82 -32.17
CA ASN A 702 5.79 54.73 -33.31
C ASN A 702 5.36 56.17 -32.95
N PHE A 703 5.07 56.46 -31.67
CA PHE A 703 4.63 57.79 -31.20
C PHE A 703 5.61 58.90 -31.61
N LYS A 704 5.09 60.12 -31.77
CA LYS A 704 5.85 61.30 -32.21
C LYS A 704 6.01 62.30 -31.07
N THR A 705 7.13 62.99 -31.06
CA THR A 705 7.33 64.15 -30.18
C THR A 705 6.26 65.19 -30.48
N LYS A 706 5.54 65.64 -29.45
CA LYS A 706 4.70 66.84 -29.49
C LYS A 706 5.46 67.94 -28.77
N THR A 707 5.85 68.99 -29.50
CA THR A 707 6.69 70.08 -28.99
C THR A 707 6.12 71.43 -29.41
N SER A 708 6.31 72.46 -28.60
CA SER A 708 5.98 73.84 -28.96
C SER A 708 6.77 74.33 -30.17
N PRO A 709 6.26 75.32 -30.94
CA PRO A 709 6.95 75.85 -32.12
C PRO A 709 8.32 76.48 -31.84
N ALA A 710 8.53 77.04 -30.63
CA ALA A 710 9.81 77.58 -30.20
C ALA A 710 10.81 76.48 -29.83
N LEU A 711 10.38 75.50 -29.02
CA LEU A 711 11.21 74.43 -28.48
C LEU A 711 11.53 73.36 -29.53
N ARG A 712 12.70 73.47 -30.18
CA ARG A 712 13.15 72.58 -31.27
C ARG A 712 13.82 71.29 -30.78
N VAL A 713 13.15 70.54 -29.90
CA VAL A 713 13.59 69.23 -29.41
C VAL A 713 12.95 68.10 -30.20
N ILE A 714 13.71 67.03 -30.44
CA ILE A 714 13.18 65.72 -30.85
C ILE A 714 13.41 64.72 -29.72
N LEU A 715 12.35 64.06 -29.26
CA LEU A 715 12.38 63.01 -28.25
C LEU A 715 12.25 61.63 -28.91
N LYS A 716 13.09 60.66 -28.52
CA LYS A 716 13.02 59.26 -28.98
C LYS A 716 13.19 58.28 -27.81
N THR A 717 12.46 57.17 -27.82
CA THR A 717 12.79 56.04 -26.94
C THR A 717 14.17 55.47 -27.32
N MET A 718 14.95 55.10 -26.30
CA MET A 718 16.23 54.39 -26.44
C MET A 718 16.16 52.95 -25.95
N LEU A 719 15.00 52.49 -25.47
CA LEU A 719 14.75 51.10 -25.09
C LEU A 719 13.74 50.43 -26.03
N ASP A 720 13.93 49.14 -26.19
CA ASP A 720 12.93 48.18 -26.69
C ASP A 720 12.82 47.03 -25.68
N PRO A 721 11.66 46.80 -25.02
CA PRO A 721 10.46 47.64 -25.07
C PRO A 721 10.70 49.04 -24.46
N PRO A 722 9.88 50.07 -24.80
CA PRO A 722 10.10 51.46 -24.37
C PRO A 722 10.08 51.69 -22.84
N LEU A 723 9.39 50.82 -22.10
CA LEU A 723 9.23 50.87 -20.65
C LEU A 723 9.48 49.49 -20.03
N LYS A 724 10.08 49.49 -18.83
CA LYS A 724 10.23 48.30 -17.97
C LYS A 724 9.50 48.54 -16.66
N ALA A 725 8.56 47.66 -16.32
CA ALA A 725 7.82 47.73 -15.06
C ALA A 725 8.62 47.11 -13.90
N ASN A 726 8.54 47.69 -12.70
CA ASN A 726 9.00 47.15 -11.41
C ASN A 726 10.32 46.34 -11.43
N PRO A 727 11.44 46.90 -11.94
CA PRO A 727 12.72 46.16 -12.01
C PRO A 727 13.39 45.98 -10.64
N GLU A 728 13.09 46.85 -9.67
CA GLU A 728 13.61 46.80 -8.28
C GLU A 728 12.54 46.29 -7.28
N LEU A 729 11.55 45.53 -7.77
CA LEU A 729 10.31 45.08 -7.08
C LEU A 729 9.22 46.17 -6.97
N ALA A 730 7.95 45.76 -7.05
CA ALA A 730 6.80 46.64 -6.88
C ALA A 730 6.52 47.01 -5.41
N SER A 731 5.99 48.21 -5.19
CA SER A 731 5.24 48.55 -3.99
C SER A 731 3.83 47.92 -4.06
N SER A 732 3.15 47.71 -2.93
CA SER A 732 1.72 47.34 -3.01
C SER A 732 0.80 48.52 -3.39
N LYS A 733 1.29 49.76 -3.31
CA LYS A 733 0.52 50.98 -3.65
C LYS A 733 0.78 51.54 -5.04
N VAL A 734 2.00 51.37 -5.56
CA VAL A 734 2.43 51.93 -6.85
C VAL A 734 3.17 50.90 -7.68
N ASP A 735 3.03 50.98 -9.00
CA ASP A 735 3.91 50.32 -9.96
C ASP A 735 4.90 51.34 -10.54
N TYR A 736 6.19 50.99 -10.51
CA TYR A 736 7.26 51.80 -11.07
C TYR A 736 7.50 51.44 -12.54
N PHE A 737 7.70 52.44 -13.39
CA PHE A 737 8.00 52.27 -14.80
C PHE A 737 9.29 53.01 -15.15
N GLN A 738 10.35 52.25 -15.44
CA GLN A 738 11.63 52.80 -15.89
C GLN A 738 11.68 52.92 -17.41
N GLY A 739 12.24 54.01 -17.91
CA GLY A 739 12.42 54.26 -19.34
C GLY A 739 13.65 55.12 -19.64
N VAL A 740 14.04 55.17 -20.91
CA VAL A 740 15.13 56.05 -21.39
C VAL A 740 14.69 56.79 -22.64
N VAL A 741 14.72 58.12 -22.58
CA VAL A 741 14.41 59.01 -23.71
C VAL A 741 15.67 59.77 -24.11
N SER A 742 16.06 59.68 -25.37
CA SER A 742 17.05 60.60 -25.93
C SER A 742 16.37 61.90 -26.34
N MET A 743 16.91 63.01 -25.84
CA MET A 743 16.55 64.37 -26.22
C MET A 743 17.60 64.88 -27.21
N PHE A 744 17.19 65.26 -28.41
CA PHE A 744 18.08 65.83 -29.43
C PHE A 744 17.73 67.28 -29.73
N ASN A 745 18.69 68.19 -29.57
CA ASN A 745 18.54 69.59 -29.95
C ASN A 745 18.63 69.71 -31.48
N ASN A 746 17.50 69.98 -32.13
CA ASN A 746 17.37 70.04 -33.59
C ASN A 746 17.74 71.42 -34.18
N ASN A 747 18.25 72.36 -33.38
CA ASN A 747 18.78 73.63 -33.87
C ASN A 747 19.97 73.41 -34.83
N ALA A 748 20.24 74.41 -35.68
CA ALA A 748 21.38 74.36 -36.58
C ALA A 748 22.70 74.50 -35.79
N ALA A 749 23.74 73.75 -36.19
CA ALA A 749 25.02 73.75 -35.47
C ALA A 749 25.67 75.14 -35.36
N ALA A 750 25.39 76.05 -36.31
CA ALA A 750 25.88 77.42 -36.33
C ALA A 750 24.94 78.45 -35.65
N SER A 751 23.85 78.02 -35.02
CA SER A 751 22.85 78.95 -34.44
C SER A 751 23.13 79.38 -33.00
N ASN A 752 24.08 78.72 -32.30
CA ASN A 752 24.43 79.00 -30.90
C ASN A 752 23.23 79.07 -29.93
N ASN A 753 22.16 78.32 -30.23
CA ASN A 753 20.94 78.22 -29.41
C ASN A 753 20.93 76.88 -28.64
N PRO A 754 21.62 76.79 -27.49
CA PRO A 754 21.43 75.67 -26.57
C PRO A 754 19.99 75.67 -26.04
N ILE A 755 19.53 74.50 -25.57
CA ILE A 755 18.21 74.32 -24.98
C ILE A 755 18.42 73.89 -23.53
N THR A 756 17.93 74.69 -22.58
CA THR A 756 18.04 74.40 -21.14
C THR A 756 16.71 73.87 -20.62
N ILE A 757 16.67 72.59 -20.30
CA ILE A 757 15.50 71.92 -19.72
C ILE A 757 15.45 72.25 -18.23
N ALA A 758 14.37 72.87 -17.77
CA ALA A 758 14.16 73.30 -16.40
C ALA A 758 13.43 72.25 -15.55
N SER A 759 12.39 71.61 -16.11
CA SER A 759 11.53 70.68 -15.39
C SER A 759 11.22 69.41 -16.19
N ALA A 760 10.85 68.36 -15.47
CA ALA A 760 10.39 67.10 -16.03
C ALA A 760 9.20 66.56 -15.22
N SER A 761 8.14 66.17 -15.91
CA SER A 761 6.93 65.59 -15.31
C SER A 761 6.46 64.35 -16.07
N ALA A 762 5.75 63.48 -15.37
CA ALA A 762 5.18 62.25 -15.92
C ALA A 762 3.68 62.18 -15.64
N SER A 763 2.94 61.71 -16.63
CA SER A 763 1.50 61.46 -16.55
C SER A 763 1.18 60.16 -17.26
N TYR A 764 0.16 59.44 -16.80
CA TYR A 764 -0.22 58.12 -17.31
C TYR A 764 -1.71 58.06 -17.68
N ARG A 765 -2.06 57.12 -18.55
CA ARG A 765 -3.44 56.64 -18.74
C ARG A 765 -3.43 55.17 -19.16
N LEU A 766 -4.52 54.46 -18.89
CA LEU A 766 -4.73 53.15 -19.50
C LEU A 766 -5.36 53.32 -20.89
N VAL A 767 -5.07 52.41 -21.81
CA VAL A 767 -5.64 52.43 -23.16
C VAL A 767 -7.17 52.35 -23.09
N GLY A 768 -7.83 53.21 -23.86
CA GLY A 768 -9.27 53.45 -23.78
C GLY A 768 -9.71 54.56 -22.80
N ASP A 769 -8.86 55.01 -21.87
CA ASP A 769 -9.19 56.16 -21.01
C ASP A 769 -8.93 57.48 -21.76
N PRO A 770 -9.84 58.48 -21.70
CA PRO A 770 -9.75 59.72 -22.49
C PRO A 770 -8.84 60.79 -21.89
N THR A 771 -8.29 60.58 -20.70
CA THR A 771 -7.57 61.60 -19.91
C THR A 771 -6.28 61.07 -19.31
N TYR A 772 -5.24 61.91 -19.29
CA TYR A 772 -3.98 61.66 -18.60
C TYR A 772 -4.06 62.12 -17.14
N ASN A 773 -3.72 61.21 -16.21
CA ASN A 773 -3.57 61.49 -14.78
C ASN A 773 -2.09 61.73 -14.43
N PRO A 774 -1.75 62.56 -13.43
CA PRO A 774 -0.37 62.71 -12.98
C PRO A 774 0.16 61.40 -12.36
N CYS A 775 1.44 61.09 -12.57
CA CYS A 775 2.13 60.06 -11.80
C CYS A 775 2.36 60.55 -10.35
N GLU A 776 2.42 59.63 -9.38
CA GLU A 776 2.65 59.96 -7.96
C GLU A 776 4.06 60.53 -7.73
N ALA A 777 5.05 60.05 -8.50
CA ALA A 777 6.40 60.58 -8.52
C ALA A 777 7.07 60.37 -9.88
N LEU A 778 8.08 61.20 -10.17
CA LEU A 778 9.07 60.99 -11.23
C LEU A 778 10.47 61.14 -10.62
N LYS A 779 11.32 60.13 -10.78
CA LYS A 779 12.69 60.06 -10.25
C LYS A 779 13.67 59.92 -11.40
N LEU A 780 14.75 60.71 -11.40
CA LEU A 780 15.80 60.62 -12.43
C LEU A 780 16.91 59.69 -11.93
N THR A 781 17.10 58.55 -12.60
CA THR A 781 17.91 57.44 -12.07
C THR A 781 19.42 57.65 -12.23
N ASP A 782 19.83 58.46 -13.21
CA ASP A 782 21.23 58.76 -13.53
C ASP A 782 21.90 59.80 -12.61
N ARG A 783 21.23 60.23 -11.52
CA ARG A 783 21.62 61.42 -10.72
C ARG A 783 21.74 62.71 -11.54
N ALA A 784 20.98 62.79 -12.63
CA ALA A 784 20.84 64.01 -13.41
C ALA A 784 20.03 65.04 -12.61
N GLU A 785 20.69 66.10 -12.17
CA GLU A 785 20.03 67.27 -11.57
C GLU A 785 19.61 68.23 -12.68
N LEU A 786 18.34 68.63 -12.71
CA LEU A 786 17.86 69.70 -13.59
C LEU A 786 18.07 71.06 -12.90
N PRO A 787 18.38 72.14 -13.64
CA PRO A 787 18.31 72.26 -15.09
C PRO A 787 19.52 71.70 -15.86
N ILE A 788 19.29 71.21 -17.09
CA ILE A 788 20.34 70.68 -17.99
C ILE A 788 20.31 71.39 -19.35
N THR A 789 21.47 71.86 -19.77
CA THR A 789 21.70 72.55 -21.06
C THR A 789 22.18 71.57 -22.13
N ILE A 790 21.53 71.57 -23.30
CA ILE A 790 21.85 70.73 -24.46
C ILE A 790 22.23 71.61 -25.65
N GLU A 791 23.49 71.54 -26.09
CA GLU A 791 24.01 72.31 -27.23
C GLU A 791 23.37 71.92 -28.58
N PRO A 792 23.35 72.81 -29.60
CA PRO A 792 22.85 72.49 -30.94
C PRO A 792 23.47 71.20 -31.51
N ARG A 793 22.62 70.33 -32.07
CA ARG A 793 22.99 69.01 -32.61
C ARG A 793 23.56 67.99 -31.61
N GLN A 794 23.61 68.29 -30.32
CA GLN A 794 23.90 67.28 -29.30
C GLN A 794 22.63 66.52 -28.87
N SER A 795 22.85 65.40 -28.19
CA SER A 795 21.79 64.60 -27.57
C SER A 795 22.11 64.23 -26.13
N TRP A 796 21.17 64.48 -25.23
CA TRP A 796 21.20 63.97 -23.86
C TRP A 796 20.30 62.73 -23.73
N SER A 797 20.52 61.89 -22.72
CA SER A 797 19.72 60.69 -22.44
C SER A 797 19.12 60.77 -21.05
N LEU A 798 17.82 61.06 -20.99
CA LEU A 798 17.02 61.08 -19.78
C LEU A 798 16.65 59.64 -19.39
N LYS A 799 17.32 59.08 -18.37
CA LYS A 799 16.85 57.89 -17.67
C LYS A 799 15.93 58.29 -16.52
N PHE A 800 14.74 57.70 -16.46
CA PHE A 800 13.72 58.05 -15.48
C PHE A 800 13.00 56.82 -14.93
N GLU A 801 12.33 57.02 -13.80
CA GLU A 801 11.43 56.08 -13.12
C GLU A 801 10.16 56.82 -12.72
N ALA A 802 9.01 56.44 -13.30
CA ALA A 802 7.71 57.02 -13.00
C ALA A 802 6.90 56.09 -12.08
N ALA A 803 6.40 56.58 -10.96
CA ALA A 803 5.55 55.83 -10.04
C ALA A 803 4.06 56.05 -10.39
N VAL A 804 3.36 55.00 -10.78
CA VAL A 804 1.93 55.02 -11.13
C VAL A 804 1.12 54.46 -9.96
N PRO A 805 0.15 55.21 -9.41
CA PRO A 805 -0.72 54.70 -8.35
C PRO A 805 -1.68 53.62 -8.85
N ARG A 806 -1.90 52.62 -8.01
CA ARG A 806 -2.84 51.50 -8.24
C ARG A 806 -4.26 51.89 -7.81
N SER A 807 -5.27 51.17 -8.30
CA SER A 807 -6.65 51.35 -7.82
C SER A 807 -6.81 50.82 -6.39
N GLU A 808 -7.88 51.21 -5.69
CA GLU A 808 -8.09 50.71 -4.33
C GLU A 808 -8.30 49.19 -4.29
N GLU A 809 -8.90 48.61 -5.32
CA GLU A 809 -9.07 47.16 -5.49
C GLU A 809 -7.71 46.48 -5.61
N ASP A 810 -6.81 47.01 -6.44
CA ASP A 810 -5.47 46.48 -6.66
C ASP A 810 -4.58 46.61 -5.42
N VAL A 811 -4.76 47.66 -4.61
CA VAL A 811 -4.07 47.82 -3.31
C VAL A 811 -4.57 46.79 -2.29
N LYS A 812 -5.87 46.44 -2.30
CA LYS A 812 -6.46 45.42 -1.40
C LYS A 812 -5.93 44.00 -1.68
N LEU A 813 -5.29 43.76 -2.82
CA LEU A 813 -4.62 42.48 -3.13
C LEU A 813 -3.21 42.34 -2.49
N ASP A 814 -2.57 43.44 -2.06
CA ASP A 814 -1.16 43.52 -1.57
C ASP A 814 -0.07 42.86 -2.46
N VAL A 815 -0.42 42.52 -3.72
CA VAL A 815 0.44 41.80 -4.67
C VAL A 815 1.67 42.62 -5.08
N LYS A 816 2.86 42.04 -4.88
CA LYS A 816 4.16 42.66 -5.21
C LYS A 816 4.85 41.87 -6.31
N TRP A 817 4.69 42.30 -7.56
CA TRP A 817 5.33 41.67 -8.72
C TRP A 817 6.73 42.23 -8.98
N TRP A 818 7.55 41.43 -9.65
CA TRP A 818 8.88 41.80 -10.12
C TRP A 818 8.91 41.74 -11.65
N ASN A 819 9.48 42.76 -12.30
CA ASN A 819 9.49 42.98 -13.76
C ASN A 819 8.11 43.20 -14.43
N HIS A 820 7.03 43.29 -13.65
CA HIS A 820 5.64 43.39 -14.13
C HIS A 820 4.80 44.35 -13.27
N ALA A 821 3.77 44.97 -13.85
CA ALA A 821 2.89 45.94 -13.19
C ALA A 821 1.44 45.45 -13.13
N ILE A 822 0.79 45.56 -11.95
CA ILE A 822 -0.61 45.15 -11.74
C ILE A 822 -1.59 46.12 -12.40
N VAL A 823 -1.28 47.42 -12.42
CA VAL A 823 -2.13 48.46 -13.03
C VAL A 823 -2.31 48.26 -14.54
N ALA A 824 -1.32 47.63 -15.20
CA ALA A 824 -1.32 47.37 -16.64
C ALA A 824 -1.76 45.94 -17.02
N ARG A 825 -2.12 45.10 -16.04
CA ARG A 825 -2.34 43.64 -16.23
C ARG A 825 -3.43 43.30 -17.25
N HIS A 826 -4.46 44.14 -17.35
CA HIS A 826 -5.57 43.97 -18.27
C HIS A 826 -5.44 44.88 -19.50
N ARG A 827 -5.18 46.18 -19.29
CA ARG A 827 -5.09 47.19 -20.35
C ARG A 827 -3.67 47.75 -20.42
N PRO A 828 -3.07 47.92 -21.62
CA PRO A 828 -1.79 48.60 -21.74
C PRO A 828 -1.82 50.00 -21.13
N ILE A 829 -0.69 50.42 -20.57
CA ILE A 829 -0.51 51.74 -19.99
C ILE A 829 0.38 52.60 -20.88
N ARG A 830 -0.02 53.85 -21.09
CA ARG A 830 0.75 54.86 -21.82
C ARG A 830 1.18 55.95 -20.86
N ILE A 831 2.48 56.21 -20.79
CA ILE A 831 3.09 57.27 -19.97
C ILE A 831 3.56 58.39 -20.90
N LYS A 832 3.01 59.58 -20.73
CA LYS A 832 3.48 60.83 -21.37
C LYS A 832 4.50 61.49 -20.44
N ILE A 833 5.76 61.46 -20.86
CA ILE A 833 6.81 62.32 -20.27
C ILE A 833 6.68 63.70 -20.92
N THR A 834 6.73 64.75 -20.10
CA THR A 834 6.65 66.16 -20.50
C THR A 834 7.83 66.89 -19.88
N LEU A 835 8.53 67.68 -20.69
CA LEU A 835 9.78 68.35 -20.34
C LEU A 835 9.63 69.81 -20.71
N GLU A 836 9.93 70.68 -19.76
CA GLU A 836 9.70 72.12 -19.80
C GLU A 836 11.07 72.82 -19.86
N ASP A 837 11.23 73.81 -20.74
CA ASP A 837 12.45 74.64 -20.76
C ASP A 837 12.36 75.84 -19.81
N ILE A 838 13.43 76.64 -19.76
CA ILE A 838 13.49 77.86 -18.92
C ILE A 838 12.55 79.00 -19.37
N GLU A 839 11.92 78.88 -20.54
CA GLU A 839 10.94 79.86 -21.08
C GLU A 839 9.49 79.39 -20.87
N GLY A 840 9.29 78.18 -20.34
CA GLY A 840 7.97 77.57 -20.09
C GLY A 840 7.39 76.82 -21.29
N GLU A 841 8.20 76.53 -22.32
CA GLU A 841 7.75 75.79 -23.50
C GLU A 841 7.87 74.27 -23.29
N GLU A 842 6.84 73.52 -23.70
CA GLU A 842 6.77 72.07 -23.48
C GLU A 842 7.24 71.24 -24.70
N CYS A 843 7.97 70.15 -24.42
CA CYS A 843 8.10 69.01 -25.31
C CYS A 843 7.71 67.70 -24.61
N SER A 844 7.02 66.80 -25.32
CA SER A 844 6.48 65.57 -24.75
C SER A 844 6.55 64.37 -25.69
N LEU A 845 6.66 63.18 -25.09
CA LEU A 845 6.68 61.89 -25.77
C LEU A 845 5.83 60.88 -24.98
N VAL A 846 5.00 60.14 -25.71
CA VAL A 846 4.26 58.99 -25.17
C VAL A 846 5.09 57.72 -25.33
N LEU A 847 5.20 56.96 -24.24
CA LEU A 847 5.84 55.65 -24.16
C LEU A 847 4.78 54.65 -23.68
N GLU A 848 4.83 53.40 -24.16
CA GLU A 848 3.82 52.39 -23.85
C GLU A 848 4.43 51.13 -23.22
N TYR A 849 3.73 50.59 -22.22
CA TYR A 849 3.96 49.27 -21.67
C TYR A 849 2.72 48.41 -21.91
N VAL A 850 2.87 47.33 -22.67
CA VAL A 850 1.89 46.24 -22.77
C VAL A 850 2.32 45.14 -21.82
N PHE A 851 1.46 44.75 -20.89
CA PHE A 851 1.76 43.67 -19.95
C PHE A 851 2.13 42.39 -20.69
N LYS A 852 3.29 41.84 -20.32
CA LYS A 852 3.80 40.55 -20.80
C LYS A 852 3.52 39.52 -19.69
N PRO A 853 2.70 38.49 -19.91
CA PRO A 853 2.49 37.45 -18.91
C PRO A 853 3.76 36.67 -18.57
N TYR A 854 3.76 36.05 -17.38
CA TYR A 854 4.72 34.99 -17.08
C TYR A 854 4.44 33.79 -18.00
N PRO A 855 5.47 33.14 -18.58
CA PRO A 855 5.28 31.91 -19.34
C PRO A 855 4.75 30.82 -18.41
N PHE A 856 3.68 30.13 -18.81
CA PHE A 856 3.20 28.99 -18.03
C PHE A 856 4.23 27.85 -18.10
N ASN A 857 4.34 27.08 -17.01
CA ASN A 857 5.08 25.82 -17.03
C ASN A 857 4.48 24.93 -18.12
N LYS A 858 5.28 24.47 -19.07
CA LYS A 858 4.82 23.52 -20.10
C LYS A 858 4.59 22.15 -19.46
N SER A 859 3.64 21.38 -19.98
CA SER A 859 3.42 20.00 -19.56
C SER A 859 4.69 19.17 -19.85
N GLY A 860 5.13 18.37 -18.89
CA GLY A 860 6.28 17.47 -19.02
C GLY A 860 5.98 16.24 -19.89
N ALA A 861 7.03 15.53 -20.31
CA ALA A 861 6.89 14.33 -21.14
C ALA A 861 6.22 13.14 -20.40
N ASN A 862 6.21 13.17 -19.06
CA ASN A 862 5.54 12.19 -18.20
C ASN A 862 4.12 12.65 -17.78
N ASP A 863 3.69 13.87 -18.13
CA ASP A 863 2.40 14.44 -17.71
C ASP A 863 1.26 13.77 -18.52
N ILE A 864 0.45 12.97 -17.85
CA ILE A 864 -0.71 12.27 -18.45
C ILE A 864 -2.02 13.04 -18.27
N GLY A 865 -2.03 14.12 -17.48
CA GLY A 865 -3.15 15.06 -17.37
C GLY A 865 -2.76 16.34 -16.63
N GLU A 866 -3.24 17.48 -17.12
CA GLU A 866 -3.02 18.80 -16.51
C GLU A 866 -4.36 19.50 -16.31
N PHE A 867 -4.71 19.77 -15.05
CA PHE A 867 -6.03 20.26 -14.64
C PHE A 867 -5.90 21.61 -13.95
N PHE A 868 -6.40 22.67 -14.59
CA PHE A 868 -6.27 24.02 -14.07
C PHE A 868 -7.51 24.89 -14.30
N PHE A 869 -7.63 25.90 -13.44
CA PHE A 869 -8.37 27.14 -13.69
C PHE A 869 -7.41 28.33 -13.53
N ASP A 870 -7.75 29.47 -14.11
CA ASP A 870 -6.93 30.68 -14.03
C ASP A 870 -7.64 31.76 -13.21
N ASP A 871 -6.92 32.42 -12.30
CA ASP A 871 -7.40 33.61 -11.60
C ASP A 871 -7.06 34.87 -12.42
N PRO A 872 -8.06 35.56 -13.00
CA PRO A 872 -7.83 36.78 -13.78
C PRO A 872 -7.41 37.99 -12.94
N LEU A 873 -7.65 38.03 -11.62
CA LEU A 873 -7.33 39.18 -10.78
C LEU A 873 -5.81 39.29 -10.56
N ILE A 874 -5.15 38.16 -10.29
CA ILE A 874 -3.71 38.06 -10.04
C ILE A 874 -2.94 37.39 -11.19
N LEU A 875 -3.61 37.10 -12.31
CA LEU A 875 -3.08 36.43 -13.50
C LEU A 875 -2.30 35.13 -13.21
N GLN A 876 -2.80 34.33 -12.26
CA GLN A 876 -2.16 33.09 -11.80
C GLN A 876 -2.94 31.85 -12.27
N ARG A 877 -2.21 30.85 -12.76
CA ARG A 877 -2.76 29.54 -13.14
C ARG A 877 -2.72 28.56 -11.96
N HIS A 878 -3.87 28.20 -11.41
CA HIS A 878 -4.00 27.24 -10.32
C HIS A 878 -4.12 25.82 -10.92
N CYS A 879 -3.01 25.07 -10.89
CA CYS A 879 -2.82 23.85 -11.64
C CYS A 879 -2.52 22.62 -10.76
N ILE A 880 -3.12 21.48 -11.13
CA ILE A 880 -2.78 20.14 -10.64
C ILE A 880 -2.35 19.27 -11.81
N ARG A 881 -1.15 18.71 -11.70
CA ARG A 881 -0.60 17.74 -12.65
C ARG A 881 -0.77 16.31 -12.17
N VAL A 882 -0.97 15.43 -13.15
CA VAL A 882 -0.94 13.98 -12.99
C VAL A 882 0.17 13.45 -13.89
N GLU A 883 1.20 12.90 -13.28
CA GLU A 883 2.41 12.39 -13.90
C GLU A 883 2.41 10.86 -13.84
N LYS A 884 2.91 10.19 -14.87
CA LYS A 884 3.27 8.77 -14.77
C LYS A 884 4.56 8.63 -13.96
N CYS A 885 4.63 7.66 -13.04
CA CYS A 885 5.88 7.35 -12.34
C CYS A 885 6.94 6.76 -13.29
N ASP A 886 8.20 6.97 -12.96
CA ASP A 886 9.34 6.48 -13.75
C ASP A 886 9.44 4.95 -13.70
N ALA A 887 9.96 4.37 -14.79
CA ALA A 887 10.04 2.93 -14.98
C ALA A 887 11.11 2.27 -14.07
N GLY A 888 10.70 1.96 -12.84
CA GLY A 888 11.53 1.31 -11.83
C GLY A 888 11.00 1.42 -10.39
N GLY A 889 10.06 2.34 -10.12
CA GLY A 889 9.39 2.47 -8.81
C GLY A 889 8.20 1.52 -8.62
N THR A 890 7.68 1.47 -7.39
CA THR A 890 6.40 0.82 -7.01
C THR A 890 5.18 1.69 -7.31
N GLY A 891 5.39 3.00 -7.54
CA GLY A 891 4.39 3.96 -7.96
C GLY A 891 3.86 3.72 -9.36
N VAL A 892 2.58 4.01 -9.53
CA VAL A 892 1.84 3.90 -10.80
C VAL A 892 1.65 5.28 -11.42
N VAL A 893 1.30 6.23 -10.56
CA VAL A 893 0.94 7.61 -10.91
C VAL A 893 1.32 8.53 -9.76
N LYS A 894 1.57 9.80 -10.08
CA LYS A 894 1.89 10.87 -9.13
C LYS A 894 0.95 12.04 -9.35
N ILE A 895 0.15 12.39 -8.34
CA ILE A 895 -0.89 13.43 -8.40
C ILE A 895 -0.50 14.59 -7.49
N ALA A 896 -0.27 15.77 -8.06
CA ALA A 896 0.20 16.96 -7.33
C ALA A 896 1.45 16.70 -6.46
N GLY A 897 2.37 15.85 -6.93
CA GLY A 897 3.55 15.40 -6.18
C GLY A 897 3.36 14.16 -5.31
N ASN A 898 2.12 13.72 -5.04
CA ASN A 898 1.83 12.53 -4.23
C ASN A 898 1.88 11.26 -5.07
N GLU A 899 2.83 10.38 -4.80
CA GLU A 899 2.96 9.06 -5.44
C GLU A 899 1.87 8.08 -4.96
N ILE A 900 1.36 7.27 -5.88
CA ILE A 900 0.31 6.27 -5.62
C ILE A 900 0.79 4.91 -6.11
N GLU A 901 1.08 4.04 -5.16
CA GLU A 901 1.57 2.67 -5.39
C GLU A 901 0.46 1.70 -5.83
N THR A 902 0.87 0.63 -6.50
CA THR A 902 0.03 -0.54 -6.84
C THR A 902 -0.80 -1.02 -5.64
N LYS A 903 -0.15 -1.25 -4.49
CA LYS A 903 -0.79 -1.73 -3.25
C LYS A 903 -1.89 -0.77 -2.74
N ARG A 904 -1.70 0.55 -2.91
CA ARG A 904 -2.71 1.55 -2.52
C ARG A 904 -3.95 1.47 -3.42
N LEU A 905 -3.77 1.27 -4.73
CA LEU A 905 -4.87 1.08 -5.67
C LEU A 905 -5.65 -0.21 -5.40
N GLU A 906 -4.96 -1.31 -5.08
CA GLU A 906 -5.60 -2.59 -4.71
C GLU A 906 -6.45 -2.46 -3.43
N LYS A 907 -5.93 -1.79 -2.39
CA LYS A 907 -6.71 -1.46 -1.18
C LYS A 907 -7.94 -0.61 -1.48
N ILE A 908 -7.82 0.38 -2.39
CA ILE A 908 -8.94 1.22 -2.83
C ILE A 908 -10.02 0.35 -3.50
N VAL A 909 -9.63 -0.53 -4.43
CA VAL A 909 -10.55 -1.47 -5.09
C VAL A 909 -11.21 -2.41 -4.08
N TYR A 910 -10.46 -2.94 -3.10
CA TYR A 910 -11.02 -3.80 -2.06
C TYR A 910 -12.06 -3.06 -1.20
N ARG A 911 -11.73 -1.86 -0.72
CA ARG A 911 -12.67 -0.99 0.03
C ARG A 911 -13.91 -0.65 -0.81
N ALA A 912 -13.72 -0.38 -2.10
CA ALA A 912 -14.80 -0.10 -3.04
C ALA A 912 -15.76 -1.29 -3.19
N LEU A 913 -15.22 -2.50 -3.40
CA LEU A 913 -15.98 -3.75 -3.47
C LEU A 913 -16.68 -4.10 -2.14
N LYS A 914 -16.04 -3.85 -0.99
CA LYS A 914 -16.62 -4.09 0.36
C LYS A 914 -17.74 -3.10 0.72
N THR A 915 -17.71 -1.88 0.17
CA THR A 915 -18.69 -0.81 0.48
C THR A 915 -19.74 -0.58 -0.62
N GLY A 916 -19.57 -1.18 -1.80
CA GLY A 916 -20.42 -0.93 -2.98
C GLY A 916 -20.21 0.44 -3.63
N LYS A 917 -19.24 1.23 -3.21
CA LYS A 917 -18.95 2.57 -3.76
C LYS A 917 -17.93 2.49 -4.89
N THR A 918 -18.29 2.95 -6.09
CA THR A 918 -17.43 2.96 -7.29
C THR A 918 -16.58 4.21 -7.45
N GLU A 919 -16.90 5.29 -6.75
CA GLU A 919 -16.08 6.49 -6.62
C GLU A 919 -15.56 6.54 -5.18
N VAL A 920 -14.24 6.64 -5.00
CA VAL A 920 -13.57 6.65 -3.70
C VAL A 920 -12.58 7.81 -3.67
N ASP A 921 -12.66 8.65 -2.63
CA ASP A 921 -11.70 9.73 -2.40
C ASP A 921 -10.30 9.13 -2.15
N LEU A 922 -9.26 9.73 -2.72
CA LEU A 922 -7.88 9.32 -2.50
C LEU A 922 -7.30 9.86 -1.18
N GLU A 923 -7.97 10.82 -0.53
CA GLU A 923 -7.55 11.48 0.72
C GLU A 923 -6.21 12.26 0.55
N ILE A 924 -5.86 12.63 -0.69
CA ILE A 924 -4.66 13.44 -1.02
C ILE A 924 -4.99 14.90 -1.35
N GLY A 925 -6.27 15.26 -1.43
CA GLY A 925 -6.71 16.63 -1.74
C GLY A 925 -6.22 17.64 -0.70
N GLN A 926 -5.86 18.84 -1.14
CA GLN A 926 -5.31 19.88 -0.26
C GLN A 926 -5.91 21.24 -0.55
N GLU A 927 -6.11 21.99 0.52
CA GLU A 927 -6.34 23.43 0.50
C GLU A 927 -4.99 24.15 0.34
N LYS A 928 -4.97 25.21 -0.47
CA LYS A 928 -3.76 25.94 -0.88
C LYS A 928 -3.94 27.43 -0.67
N ASP A 929 -2.82 28.13 -0.58
CA ASP A 929 -2.72 29.60 -0.49
C ASP A 929 -3.72 30.18 0.53
N TYR A 930 -3.64 29.66 1.76
CA TYR A 930 -4.47 30.00 2.92
C TYR A 930 -5.99 29.88 2.73
N GLY A 931 -6.45 29.02 1.80
CA GLY A 931 -7.86 28.79 1.53
C GLY A 931 -8.38 29.41 0.25
N THR A 932 -7.51 30.08 -0.52
CA THR A 932 -7.88 30.72 -1.80
C THR A 932 -8.33 29.69 -2.85
N TRP A 933 -7.68 28.53 -2.90
CA TRP A 933 -8.09 27.41 -3.76
C TRP A 933 -7.96 26.05 -3.06
N GLU A 934 -8.76 25.08 -3.49
CA GLU A 934 -8.73 23.70 -3.01
C GLU A 934 -8.81 22.72 -4.19
N TRP A 935 -8.16 21.57 -4.04
CA TRP A 935 -8.25 20.48 -5.00
C TRP A 935 -8.51 19.14 -4.32
N ALA A 936 -9.15 18.23 -5.04
CA ALA A 936 -9.45 16.88 -4.61
C ALA A 936 -9.25 15.90 -5.77
N ALA A 937 -9.00 14.64 -5.44
CA ALA A 937 -8.83 13.58 -6.43
C ALA A 937 -9.51 12.29 -5.96
N SER A 938 -10.30 11.68 -6.84
CA SER A 938 -11.03 10.44 -6.55
C SER A 938 -10.62 9.34 -7.54
N ALA A 939 -10.46 8.12 -7.05
CA ALA A 939 -10.35 6.93 -7.88
C ALA A 939 -11.73 6.51 -8.40
N LEU A 940 -11.81 6.20 -9.69
CA LEU A 940 -12.99 5.59 -10.31
C LEU A 940 -12.71 4.10 -10.55
N ILE A 941 -13.54 3.24 -9.97
CA ILE A 941 -13.33 1.79 -9.90
C ILE A 941 -14.34 1.05 -10.77
N ASP A 942 -13.83 0.11 -11.57
CA ASP A 942 -14.61 -0.88 -12.31
C ASP A 942 -14.72 -2.17 -11.48
N PHE A 943 -15.93 -2.55 -11.08
CA PHE A 943 -16.19 -3.76 -10.28
C PHE A 943 -16.09 -5.07 -11.06
N PHE A 944 -16.32 -5.07 -12.38
CA PHE A 944 -16.10 -6.26 -13.19
C PHE A 944 -14.61 -6.48 -13.41
N CYS A 945 -13.89 -5.44 -13.83
CA CYS A 945 -12.45 -5.52 -14.05
C CYS A 945 -11.62 -5.49 -12.76
N ARG A 946 -12.24 -5.20 -11.60
CA ARG A 946 -11.61 -5.09 -10.27
C ARG A 946 -10.36 -4.20 -10.27
N ARG A 947 -10.49 -3.00 -10.84
CA ARG A 947 -9.38 -2.05 -10.96
C ARG A 947 -9.84 -0.60 -10.88
N VAL A 948 -8.93 0.28 -10.50
CA VAL A 948 -9.05 1.70 -10.82
C VAL A 948 -8.84 1.84 -12.34
N TYR A 949 -9.74 2.54 -13.01
CA TYR A 949 -9.64 2.80 -14.46
C TYR A 949 -9.28 4.25 -14.77
N ALA A 950 -9.64 5.18 -13.89
CA ALA A 950 -9.35 6.60 -14.03
C ALA A 950 -9.25 7.29 -12.68
N PHE A 951 -8.58 8.44 -12.68
CA PHE A 951 -8.62 9.42 -11.61
C PHE A 951 -9.42 10.62 -12.06
N LYS A 952 -10.30 11.08 -11.18
CA LYS A 952 -11.14 12.27 -11.34
C LYS A 952 -10.55 13.39 -10.50
N ILE A 953 -10.13 14.47 -11.15
CA ILE A 953 -9.44 15.60 -10.52
C ILE A 953 -10.36 16.81 -10.52
N MET A 954 -10.58 17.39 -9.33
CA MET A 954 -11.33 18.63 -9.16
C MET A 954 -10.40 19.70 -8.60
N VAL A 955 -10.37 20.87 -9.23
CA VAL A 955 -9.57 22.04 -8.83
C VAL A 955 -10.49 23.25 -8.84
N LYS A 956 -10.62 24.01 -7.75
CA LYS A 956 -11.61 25.10 -7.64
C LYS A 956 -11.21 26.12 -6.57
N GLU A 957 -11.89 27.27 -6.55
CA GLU A 957 -11.75 28.23 -5.44
C GLU A 957 -12.09 27.58 -4.08
N GLY A 958 -11.34 27.96 -3.05
CA GLY A 958 -11.30 27.31 -1.73
C GLY A 958 -12.30 27.90 -0.75
N LYS A 959 -12.06 27.79 0.56
CA LYS A 959 -13.04 28.20 1.58
C LYS A 959 -12.98 29.69 1.96
N SER A 960 -11.91 30.41 1.60
CA SER A 960 -11.84 31.86 1.83
C SER A 960 -12.61 32.68 0.78
N VAL A 961 -12.91 32.09 -0.39
CA VAL A 961 -13.63 32.75 -1.48
C VAL A 961 -15.14 32.60 -1.30
N GLU A 962 -15.82 33.70 -0.92
CA GLU A 962 -17.27 33.73 -0.67
C GLU A 962 -18.12 33.29 -1.88
N LYS A 963 -17.65 33.60 -3.10
CA LYS A 963 -18.42 33.45 -4.34
C LYS A 963 -17.66 32.64 -5.38
N LYS A 964 -17.82 31.32 -5.32
CA LYS A 964 -17.14 30.40 -6.24
C LYS A 964 -17.65 30.55 -7.68
N ARG A 965 -16.75 30.88 -8.59
CA ARG A 965 -16.91 31.20 -10.03
C ARG A 965 -15.93 30.40 -10.91
N LEU A 966 -14.78 30.03 -10.36
CA LEU A 966 -13.67 29.42 -11.06
C LEU A 966 -13.49 27.96 -10.64
N GLY A 967 -13.24 27.09 -11.61
CA GLY A 967 -12.95 25.69 -11.34
C GLY A 967 -12.78 24.83 -12.57
N CYS A 968 -12.32 23.61 -12.33
CA CYS A 968 -11.98 22.60 -13.31
C CYS A 968 -12.34 21.23 -12.74
N LEU A 969 -13.02 20.41 -13.53
CA LEU A 969 -13.29 19.00 -13.25
C LEU A 969 -12.90 18.19 -14.49
N GLY A 970 -11.91 17.31 -14.34
CA GLY A 970 -11.42 16.50 -15.44
C GLY A 970 -11.03 15.09 -15.00
N TYR A 971 -10.70 14.27 -15.99
CA TYR A 971 -10.50 12.83 -15.83
C TYR A 971 -9.22 12.41 -16.57
N VAL A 972 -8.46 11.50 -15.98
CA VAL A 972 -7.25 10.93 -16.56
C VAL A 972 -7.22 9.43 -16.36
N LEU A 973 -6.80 8.67 -17.38
CA LEU A 973 -6.72 7.21 -17.30
C LEU A 973 -5.70 6.77 -16.26
N CYS A 974 -6.05 5.75 -15.49
CA CYS A 974 -5.09 5.10 -14.60
C CYS A 974 -4.10 4.27 -15.45
N PRO A 975 -2.79 4.48 -15.32
CA PRO A 975 -1.80 3.63 -15.99
C PRO A 975 -1.98 2.15 -15.64
N PRO A 976 -1.52 1.21 -16.49
CA PRO A 976 -1.50 -0.21 -16.13
C PRO A 976 -0.70 -0.44 -14.85
N TYR A 977 -1.25 -1.24 -13.93
CA TYR A 977 -0.64 -1.56 -12.64
C TYR A 977 -1.00 -2.98 -12.20
N GLY A 978 -0.17 -3.55 -11.32
CA GLY A 978 -0.30 -4.91 -10.80
C GLY A 978 -0.26 -6.01 -11.87
N GLU A 979 -0.40 -7.26 -11.43
CA GLU A 979 -0.54 -8.40 -12.33
C GLU A 979 -1.99 -8.48 -12.85
N CYS A 980 -2.26 -7.77 -13.96
CA CYS A 980 -3.53 -7.87 -14.67
C CYS A 980 -3.66 -9.25 -15.34
N VAL A 981 -4.75 -9.97 -15.07
CA VAL A 981 -5.02 -11.25 -15.72
C VAL A 981 -5.49 -11.04 -17.16
N ASP A 982 -4.92 -11.78 -18.11
CA ASP A 982 -5.27 -11.86 -19.54
C ASP A 982 -6.65 -12.50 -19.83
N LYS A 983 -7.63 -12.26 -18.95
CA LYS A 983 -9.03 -12.61 -19.13
C LYS A 983 -9.84 -11.33 -19.24
N GLN A 984 -10.20 -10.98 -20.47
CA GLN A 984 -11.02 -9.80 -20.77
C GLN A 984 -12.37 -9.85 -20.04
N ARG A 985 -12.85 -8.69 -19.59
CA ARG A 985 -14.14 -8.49 -18.92
C ARG A 985 -14.89 -7.26 -19.45
N PRO A 986 -16.24 -7.24 -19.42
CA PRO A 986 -17.00 -6.04 -19.77
C PRO A 986 -16.68 -4.90 -18.81
N ILE A 987 -16.65 -3.67 -19.31
CA ILE A 987 -16.46 -2.47 -18.49
C ILE A 987 -17.69 -2.23 -17.62
N SER A 988 -17.48 -1.89 -16.35
CA SER A 988 -18.41 -1.06 -15.58
C SER A 988 -17.78 0.30 -15.31
N TYR A 989 -18.40 1.36 -15.82
CA TYR A 989 -18.08 2.72 -15.37
C TYR A 989 -18.54 2.93 -13.92
N ALA A 990 -17.90 3.89 -13.23
CA ALA A 990 -18.27 4.26 -11.88
C ALA A 990 -19.52 5.13 -11.84
N THR A 991 -20.39 4.89 -10.87
CA THR A 991 -21.37 5.88 -10.41
C THR A 991 -20.62 6.99 -9.68
N GLU A 992 -20.82 8.23 -10.12
CA GLU A 992 -20.17 9.43 -9.58
C GLU A 992 -21.13 10.25 -8.70
N PHE A 993 -20.67 10.61 -7.50
CA PHE A 993 -21.40 11.41 -6.52
C PHE A 993 -20.82 12.83 -6.41
N VAL A 994 -19.50 12.98 -6.47
CA VAL A 994 -18.80 14.26 -6.26
C VAL A 994 -18.82 15.11 -7.54
N LYS A 995 -19.85 15.94 -7.71
CA LYS A 995 -19.97 16.85 -8.86
C LYS A 995 -19.29 18.20 -8.59
N LEU A 996 -18.83 18.87 -9.64
CA LEU A 996 -18.43 20.28 -9.54
C LEU A 996 -19.67 21.07 -9.09
N ALA A 997 -19.51 21.91 -8.06
CA ALA A 997 -20.61 22.74 -7.56
C ALA A 997 -21.09 23.72 -8.65
N GLN A 998 -22.34 24.18 -8.56
CA GLN A 998 -22.84 25.21 -9.47
C GLN A 998 -22.13 26.54 -9.16
N LEU A 999 -21.21 26.93 -10.03
CA LEU A 999 -20.43 28.16 -9.91
C LEU A 999 -21.23 29.36 -10.43
N GLU A 1000 -21.04 30.56 -9.84
CA GLU A 1000 -21.57 31.81 -10.40
C GLU A 1000 -20.91 32.08 -11.78
N PRO A 1001 -21.65 32.60 -12.79
CA PRO A 1001 -21.04 33.02 -14.05
C PRO A 1001 -20.00 34.12 -13.85
N TYR A 1002 -18.78 33.93 -14.36
CA TYR A 1002 -17.75 34.97 -14.33
C TYR A 1002 -18.05 36.06 -15.39
N PRO A 1003 -18.15 37.35 -15.04
CA PRO A 1003 -18.40 38.42 -15.99
C PRO A 1003 -17.14 38.74 -16.81
N VAL A 1004 -17.09 38.28 -18.06
CA VAL A 1004 -16.00 38.59 -19.00
C VAL A 1004 -16.02 40.08 -19.34
N GLN A 1005 -15.03 40.84 -18.86
CA GLN A 1005 -14.87 42.25 -19.20
C GLN A 1005 -14.30 42.40 -20.62
N GLN A 1006 -14.83 43.35 -21.40
CA GLN A 1006 -14.30 43.68 -22.71
C GLN A 1006 -13.04 44.55 -22.58
N ILE A 1007 -11.87 43.94 -22.74
CA ILE A 1007 -10.58 44.62 -22.63
C ILE A 1007 -10.28 45.41 -23.92
N VAL A 1008 -10.06 46.72 -23.78
CA VAL A 1008 -9.56 47.58 -24.87
C VAL A 1008 -8.04 47.46 -24.95
N THR A 1009 -7.51 47.06 -26.11
CA THR A 1009 -6.10 46.69 -26.28
C THR A 1009 -5.28 47.72 -27.06
N ASP A 1010 -5.88 48.56 -27.91
CA ASP A 1010 -5.22 49.71 -28.52
C ASP A 1010 -6.21 50.86 -28.76
N ASP A 1011 -5.70 52.09 -28.89
CA ASP A 1011 -6.46 53.28 -29.29
C ASP A 1011 -5.61 54.25 -30.14
N ALA A 1012 -6.27 55.16 -30.84
CA ALA A 1012 -5.65 56.16 -31.71
C ALA A 1012 -5.49 57.55 -31.05
N PHE A 1013 -5.65 57.67 -29.73
CA PHE A 1013 -5.71 58.98 -29.05
C PHE A 1013 -4.37 59.75 -29.11
N ASP A 1014 -3.24 59.03 -29.10
CA ASP A 1014 -1.89 59.61 -29.13
C ASP A 1014 -1.26 59.63 -30.55
N ASP A 1015 -2.07 59.42 -31.59
CA ASP A 1015 -1.62 59.32 -33.00
C ASP A 1015 -1.33 60.70 -33.63
N PHE A 1016 -0.54 61.52 -32.92
CA PHE A 1016 -0.17 62.86 -33.35
C PHE A 1016 0.64 62.83 -34.66
N LYS A 1017 0.05 63.41 -35.71
CA LYS A 1017 0.70 63.65 -36.99
C LYS A 1017 1.35 65.05 -36.94
N PRO A 1018 2.69 65.17 -36.87
CA PRO A 1018 3.33 66.48 -36.82
C PRO A 1018 3.03 67.27 -38.10
N VAL A 1019 2.75 68.56 -37.95
CA VAL A 1019 2.51 69.47 -39.08
C VAL A 1019 3.78 69.55 -39.91
N VAL A 1020 3.74 68.99 -41.13
CA VAL A 1020 4.87 69.01 -42.05
C VAL A 1020 5.12 70.46 -42.48
N PRO A 1021 6.31 71.05 -42.23
CA PRO A 1021 6.63 72.38 -42.73
C PRO A 1021 6.50 72.42 -44.26
N PRO A 1022 5.91 73.47 -44.84
CA PRO A 1022 5.77 73.56 -46.30
C PRO A 1022 7.16 73.45 -46.95
N LYS A 1023 7.28 72.59 -47.97
CA LYS A 1023 8.53 72.45 -48.73
C LYS A 1023 8.98 73.82 -49.22
N PRO A 1024 10.25 74.21 -49.02
CA PRO A 1024 10.75 75.48 -49.54
C PRO A 1024 10.61 75.51 -51.06
N ILE A 1025 9.95 76.55 -51.58
CA ILE A 1025 9.76 76.74 -53.02
C ILE A 1025 11.11 77.11 -53.61
N ILE A 1026 11.66 76.22 -54.44
CA ILE A 1026 12.93 76.46 -55.14
C ILE A 1026 12.65 77.39 -56.32
N SER A 1027 12.99 78.67 -56.17
CA SER A 1027 12.93 79.65 -57.26
C SER A 1027 13.99 79.33 -58.34
N PRO A 1028 13.64 79.39 -59.64
CA PRO A 1028 14.60 79.13 -60.71
C PRO A 1028 15.59 80.29 -60.86
N VAL A 1029 16.89 79.97 -60.87
CA VAL A 1029 17.97 80.94 -61.13
C VAL A 1029 18.47 80.78 -62.56
N SER A 1030 18.60 81.88 -63.29
CA SER A 1030 19.06 81.91 -64.69
C SER A 1030 20.59 81.80 -64.81
N PRO A 1031 21.13 81.28 -65.94
CA PRO A 1031 22.52 80.88 -66.03
C PRO A 1031 23.48 81.95 -66.58
N THR A 1032 24.65 82.11 -65.95
CA THR A 1032 25.82 82.77 -66.56
C THR A 1032 27.15 82.14 -66.14
N SER A 1033 27.72 81.38 -67.07
CA SER A 1033 29.18 81.25 -67.30
C SER A 1033 30.05 80.49 -66.27
N PRO A 1034 31.23 79.95 -66.68
CA PRO A 1034 31.64 78.64 -66.17
C PRO A 1034 33.00 78.58 -65.43
N SER A 1035 33.07 77.74 -64.40
CA SER A 1035 34.33 77.17 -63.89
C SER A 1035 34.12 75.80 -63.25
N ALA A 1036 35.13 74.92 -63.38
CA ALA A 1036 35.35 73.64 -62.68
C ALA A 1036 34.12 72.77 -62.31
N GLN A 1037 33.83 71.73 -63.12
CA GLN A 1037 32.99 70.61 -62.70
C GLN A 1037 33.77 69.59 -61.86
N PRO A 1038 33.34 69.25 -60.63
CA PRO A 1038 33.39 67.88 -60.13
C PRO A 1038 32.17 67.12 -60.68
N GLN A 1039 32.39 65.95 -61.30
CA GLN A 1039 31.29 65.13 -61.80
C GLN A 1039 30.49 64.52 -60.63
N VAL A 1040 29.23 64.95 -60.46
CA VAL A 1040 28.24 64.30 -59.59
C VAL A 1040 27.40 63.36 -60.47
N PRO A 1041 27.50 62.02 -60.33
CA PRO A 1041 26.88 61.09 -61.27
C PRO A 1041 25.54 60.54 -60.78
N GLY A 1042 24.57 60.50 -61.72
CA GLY A 1042 23.41 59.60 -61.67
C GLY A 1042 22.19 60.13 -60.91
N ASP A 1043 21.07 60.15 -61.63
CA ASP A 1043 19.72 60.33 -61.08
C ASP A 1043 19.47 59.33 -59.92
N PRO A 1044 18.95 59.76 -58.75
CA PRO A 1044 18.58 58.84 -57.66
C PRO A 1044 17.59 57.74 -58.09
N ALA A 1045 16.77 57.95 -59.12
CA ALA A 1045 15.93 56.90 -59.69
C ALA A 1045 16.75 55.73 -60.26
N GLN A 1046 17.86 56.01 -60.94
CA GLN A 1046 18.78 54.98 -61.45
C GLN A 1046 19.44 54.20 -60.29
N ARG A 1047 19.79 54.88 -59.19
CA ARG A 1047 20.31 54.23 -57.99
C ARG A 1047 19.29 53.33 -57.31
N LEU A 1048 18.02 53.73 -57.25
CA LEU A 1048 16.95 52.89 -56.71
C LEU A 1048 16.76 51.64 -57.58
N THR A 1049 16.65 51.79 -58.90
CA THR A 1049 16.53 50.62 -59.81
C THR A 1049 17.74 49.69 -59.78
N SER A 1050 18.96 50.19 -59.52
CA SER A 1050 20.13 49.33 -59.38
C SER A 1050 20.23 48.65 -58.02
N ILE A 1051 19.68 49.26 -56.96
CA ILE A 1051 19.50 48.61 -55.65
C ILE A 1051 18.46 47.49 -55.77
N ASP A 1052 17.29 47.74 -56.36
CA ASP A 1052 16.24 46.72 -56.55
C ASP A 1052 16.72 45.56 -57.43
N PHE A 1053 17.49 45.84 -58.49
CA PHE A 1053 18.11 44.81 -59.33
C PHE A 1053 19.20 44.01 -58.61
N ASN A 1054 19.96 44.63 -57.70
CA ASN A 1054 20.92 43.90 -56.87
C ASN A 1054 20.24 43.08 -55.78
N LEU A 1055 19.16 43.58 -55.17
CA LEU A 1055 18.38 42.84 -54.18
C LEU A 1055 17.68 41.62 -54.79
N SER A 1056 17.10 41.73 -55.99
CA SER A 1056 16.53 40.57 -56.69
C SER A 1056 17.60 39.54 -57.04
N ARG A 1057 18.78 39.96 -57.51
CA ARG A 1057 19.93 39.05 -57.72
C ARG A 1057 20.39 38.37 -56.44
N ILE A 1058 20.38 39.05 -55.30
CA ILE A 1058 20.73 38.46 -53.99
C ILE A 1058 19.67 37.43 -53.59
N ALA A 1059 18.38 37.74 -53.73
CA ALA A 1059 17.29 36.79 -53.45
C ALA A 1059 17.42 35.51 -54.30
N THR A 1060 17.55 35.63 -55.63
CA THR A 1060 17.74 34.48 -56.53
C THR A 1060 19.03 33.70 -56.26
N ALA A 1061 20.09 34.35 -55.78
CA ALA A 1061 21.31 33.65 -55.35
C ALA A 1061 21.09 32.87 -54.04
N LEU A 1062 20.31 33.42 -53.11
CA LEU A 1062 20.02 32.82 -51.80
C LEU A 1062 19.06 31.62 -51.93
N GLU A 1063 18.02 31.73 -52.77
CA GLU A 1063 17.13 30.62 -53.16
C GLU A 1063 17.92 29.45 -53.76
N ARG A 1064 18.85 29.73 -54.68
CA ARG A 1064 19.73 28.70 -55.26
C ARG A 1064 20.63 28.05 -54.22
N LEU A 1065 21.13 28.81 -53.24
CA LEU A 1065 21.98 28.29 -52.18
C LEU A 1065 21.20 27.38 -51.22
N VAL A 1066 19.97 27.77 -50.85
CA VAL A 1066 19.04 26.91 -50.09
C VAL A 1066 18.77 25.60 -50.83
N SER A 1067 18.43 25.65 -52.13
CA SER A 1067 18.20 24.44 -52.93
C SER A 1067 19.42 23.52 -53.07
N HIS A 1068 20.63 24.04 -52.85
CA HIS A 1068 21.86 23.24 -52.82
C HIS A 1068 22.10 22.56 -51.46
N VAL A 1069 21.65 23.19 -50.36
CA VAL A 1069 21.74 22.62 -49.01
C VAL A 1069 20.70 21.50 -48.82
N GLU A 1070 19.47 21.70 -49.29
CA GLU A 1070 18.42 20.68 -49.24
C GLU A 1070 18.77 19.43 -50.08
N GLY A 1071 19.55 19.61 -51.15
CA GLY A 1071 20.00 18.51 -52.02
C GLY A 1071 21.12 17.61 -51.47
N GLN A 1072 21.64 17.86 -50.27
CA GLN A 1072 22.75 17.08 -49.69
C GLN A 1072 22.41 16.30 -48.41
N VAL A 1073 21.14 16.27 -47.98
CA VAL A 1073 20.70 15.45 -46.84
C VAL A 1073 20.26 14.06 -47.34
N PRO A 1074 20.99 12.96 -47.05
CA PRO A 1074 20.52 11.62 -47.39
C PRO A 1074 19.33 11.24 -46.49
N PRO A 1075 18.34 10.47 -47.01
CA PRO A 1075 17.20 10.04 -46.22
C PRO A 1075 17.64 9.02 -45.15
N PHE A 1076 17.40 9.33 -43.88
CA PHE A 1076 17.46 8.35 -42.80
C PHE A 1076 16.19 7.49 -42.82
N GLY A 1077 16.37 6.18 -42.62
CA GLY A 1077 15.35 5.19 -42.30
C GLY A 1077 15.66 4.51 -40.97
#